data_AF-A0A506VC52-F1
#
_entry.id   AF-A0A506VC52-F1
#
_cell.length_a   1.000
_cell.length_b   1.000
_cell.length_c   1.000
_cell.angle_alpha   90.00
_cell.angle_beta   90.00
_cell.angle_gamma   90.00
#
_symmetry.space_group_name_H-M   'P 1'
#
loop_
_entity.id
_entity.type
_entity.pdbx_description
1 polymer ?
#
loop_
_entity_poly.entity_id
_entity_poly.type
_entity_poly.pdbx_seq_one_letter_code
_entity_poly.pdbx_strand_id
1 'polypeptide(L)'
;MAEKMKKILISADALDSFNEQSSYIVTAIGALIAAGYQTELATWRCSHGVQQALARYRQAGQLQLTLGEREQPEEEYHAVLVFKGYLSAALITQLEQNTLQTRFIFHHFGYSRLCETELDSALENQLASQVFAWTPWVAECLLAEGIDPARLQTLCFSLPDAPPQQAVSSRDTVTSALDDGPRQADEAQATLDARANEALPRLLAALAEPPRQIAPLSEDALRQLALHSKICIGNLEDDYNIEKWLQQRSPSVTRENILKSFLAAADNGRIGVLILDGDNDRVALERSLDSLAQQRLPAQVICVADPDGRWRHAALAPQINLLPHDNRTSLNLLAQSGALEWLLVMPAGWRLLPHALLTFAEYHLRAPQTRAFYCDEIYYQSREQQQIVLRPGCNLDLLRSFPYAGAVLSLDMRAAQAAGGSESDWAPLAHYDLAWKFIESEGMQALAAIPEVLVEAPLAFNHWKRQPALLAAAQHNLTRHYQRFGLAATVVSDEAQGICRTRYPLDESAAVTVIIPSKDNAALLKNAIESLAEHTRWRQLEIIVVDNGSTEEEAVSYLAQLRTLEPGTLRVIDYPAAFNYAAMINLAATQARGSYLLLLDNDCEVQDPAWLATLMSIAQRPEVGAVGPKLCFRDGRVQHGGYLTGIQRGVVNPFEFSAADEAGYLHYLSVTHNVSAVSGSCLLTRTALFHEAGGLDEEAFALFYADVDYCLKLQANGYVVSWTPECSVLHMGGATLLLTQEKAAAALAQEEAQQRLLAKWRHALTQDRRYHPLMAKYGEPFTVSEQMARIFPSLPGRPLPRFMAAHSGWYGCGNHRVIQPWKALEENVFTEGGLYCGAPKALEVAEMQPDAILLQLPSGVGFPDLMRQYRQQCAARIIVEYDDFLPNLPVKSALKHKFPQHIVKALRRVMEQADRVVVSTWPLAEAYADFHHDIRVAQNRLAIDQWGALMSQRRTGKKIRVGWAGGGSHTGDLEIIRPLIQALQDEVEWVFMGMKPEGVRCEFHTGVPFDLYPEKLASLNLDLALVPLEINHFNVCKSNLRLLEIGACGVPIIATRIEPYQCGLPVTLVDNRFKAWMSAIRMHLADMEMTAKMGDALRAAVHQHWMLRAEGLEEWRHAWLAE
;
A
#
# COMPACT_ATOMS: atom_id res chain seq x y z
N MET A 1 49.07 -23.01 16.23
CA MET A 1 48.15 -21.86 16.32
C MET A 1 47.24 -21.96 15.12
N ALA A 2 45.92 -22.01 15.30
CA ALA A 2 44.99 -22.01 14.18
C ALA A 2 45.18 -20.70 13.40
N GLU A 3 45.37 -20.77 12.08
CA GLU A 3 45.33 -19.59 11.21
C GLU A 3 43.97 -18.90 11.44
N LYS A 4 43.96 -17.67 11.96
CA LYS A 4 42.73 -16.87 12.08
C LYS A 4 42.14 -16.76 10.67
N MET A 5 40.85 -17.13 10.51
CA MET A 5 40.17 -17.04 9.22
C MET A 5 40.16 -15.59 8.69
N LYS A 6 40.43 -15.42 7.39
CA LYS A 6 40.45 -14.11 6.74
C LYS A 6 39.02 -13.69 6.35
N LYS A 7 38.50 -12.65 6.99
CA LYS A 7 37.12 -12.14 6.78
C LYS A 7 37.10 -10.81 6.04
N ILE A 8 36.15 -10.65 5.12
CA ILE A 8 35.93 -9.39 4.38
C ILE A 8 34.45 -9.01 4.48
N LEU A 9 34.20 -7.74 4.80
CA LEU A 9 32.88 -7.13 4.73
C LEU A 9 32.75 -6.32 3.43
N ILE A 10 31.65 -6.51 2.72
CA ILE A 10 31.24 -5.69 1.59
C ILE A 10 30.03 -4.89 2.04
N SER A 11 30.17 -3.57 2.20
CA SER A 11 29.07 -2.67 2.49
C SER A 11 28.64 -1.96 1.21
N ALA A 12 27.38 -2.12 0.83
CA ALA A 12 26.83 -1.56 -0.40
C ALA A 12 25.45 -0.95 -0.13
N ASP A 13 25.17 0.22 -0.69
CA ASP A 13 23.90 0.95 -0.52
C ASP A 13 22.66 0.10 -0.83
N ALA A 14 22.31 -0.05 -2.11
CA ALA A 14 21.18 -0.89 -2.55
C ALA A 14 21.50 -1.64 -3.87
N LEU A 15 21.04 -2.89 -3.96
CA LEU A 15 21.22 -3.82 -5.08
C LEU A 15 19.88 -4.16 -5.76
N ASP A 16 19.21 -3.14 -6.27
CA ASP A 16 17.76 -3.15 -6.61
C ASP A 16 17.40 -3.80 -7.93
N SER A 17 18.38 -4.02 -8.79
CA SER A 17 18.23 -4.75 -10.04
C SER A 17 19.52 -5.46 -10.37
N PHE A 18 19.44 -6.53 -11.15
CA PHE A 18 20.61 -7.22 -11.66
C PHE A 18 21.20 -6.41 -12.83
N ASN A 19 22.20 -5.57 -12.55
CA ASN A 19 22.86 -4.67 -13.48
C ASN A 19 24.40 -4.77 -13.37
N GLU A 20 25.15 -3.95 -14.10
CA GLU A 20 26.62 -3.93 -14.10
C GLU A 20 27.22 -3.82 -12.67
N GLN A 21 26.63 -2.99 -11.80
CA GLN A 21 27.13 -2.77 -10.44
C GLN A 21 26.89 -3.99 -9.54
N SER A 22 25.68 -4.56 -9.58
CA SER A 22 25.37 -5.76 -8.79
C SER A 22 26.10 -7.00 -9.30
N SER A 23 26.30 -7.11 -10.62
CA SER A 23 27.08 -8.18 -11.25
C SER A 23 28.54 -8.13 -10.80
N TYR A 24 29.13 -6.93 -10.72
CA TYR A 24 30.47 -6.74 -10.18
C TYR A 24 30.58 -7.24 -8.73
N ILE A 25 29.63 -6.86 -7.87
CA ILE A 25 29.62 -7.29 -6.46
C ILE A 25 29.49 -8.82 -6.34
N VAL A 26 28.61 -9.45 -7.12
CA VAL A 26 28.46 -10.92 -7.16
C VAL A 26 29.76 -11.60 -7.60
N THR A 27 30.44 -11.09 -8.62
CA THR A 27 31.70 -11.64 -9.10
C THR A 27 32.84 -11.45 -8.11
N ALA A 28 32.94 -10.27 -7.48
CA ALA A 28 33.91 -10.00 -6.43
C ALA A 28 33.74 -10.97 -5.25
N ILE A 29 32.51 -11.18 -4.79
CA ILE A 29 32.19 -12.15 -3.73
C ILE A 29 32.66 -13.55 -4.11
N GLY A 30 32.28 -14.02 -5.30
CA GLY A 30 32.63 -15.37 -5.76
C GLY A 30 34.14 -15.62 -5.78
N ALA A 31 34.90 -14.58 -6.11
CA ALA A 31 36.34 -14.66 -6.17
C ALA A 31 37.06 -14.52 -4.83
N LEU A 32 36.55 -13.68 -3.92
CA LEU A 32 37.05 -13.62 -2.54
C LEU A 32 36.88 -14.99 -1.87
N ILE A 33 35.73 -15.62 -2.07
CA ILE A 33 35.47 -16.98 -1.60
C ILE A 33 36.45 -17.99 -2.23
N ALA A 34 36.68 -17.91 -3.55
CA ALA A 34 37.64 -18.76 -4.24
C ALA A 34 39.10 -18.58 -3.75
N ALA A 35 39.45 -17.36 -3.29
CA ALA A 35 40.75 -17.04 -2.70
C ALA A 35 40.86 -17.40 -1.21
N GLY A 36 39.84 -18.03 -0.61
CA GLY A 36 39.85 -18.52 0.76
C GLY A 36 39.38 -17.51 1.81
N TYR A 37 38.71 -16.42 1.42
CA TYR A 37 38.09 -15.48 2.35
C TYR A 37 36.66 -15.88 2.71
N GLN A 38 36.30 -15.73 3.98
CA GLN A 38 34.90 -15.72 4.39
C GLN A 38 34.33 -14.32 4.13
N THR A 39 33.23 -14.24 3.37
CA THR A 39 32.71 -12.95 2.89
C THR A 39 31.36 -12.64 3.54
N GLU A 40 31.18 -11.38 3.91
CA GLU A 40 29.91 -10.84 4.40
C GLU A 40 29.47 -9.72 3.45
N LEU A 41 28.21 -9.75 3.02
CA LEU A 41 27.58 -8.70 2.23
C LEU A 41 26.51 -8.02 3.08
N ALA A 42 26.71 -6.73 3.27
CA ALA A 42 25.93 -5.81 4.06
C ALA A 42 25.26 -4.81 3.10
N THR A 43 23.93 -4.87 2.96
CA THR A 43 23.23 -3.94 2.06
C THR A 43 21.82 -3.63 2.53
N TRP A 44 21.31 -2.43 2.26
CA TRP A 44 19.96 -2.05 2.64
C TRP A 44 18.91 -2.93 1.95
N ARG A 45 19.10 -3.17 0.66
CA ARG A 45 18.14 -3.90 -0.20
C ARG A 45 18.88 -4.73 -1.24
N CYS A 46 18.34 -5.91 -1.55
CA CYS A 46 18.89 -6.80 -2.55
C CYS A 46 17.75 -7.44 -3.35
N SER A 47 17.71 -7.19 -4.65
CA SER A 47 16.66 -7.70 -5.55
C SER A 47 16.69 -9.21 -5.67
N HIS A 48 15.54 -9.79 -6.06
CA HIS A 48 15.40 -11.23 -6.20
C HIS A 48 16.45 -11.84 -7.16
N GLY A 49 16.74 -11.16 -8.28
CA GLY A 49 17.76 -11.61 -9.23
C GLY A 49 19.17 -11.66 -8.65
N VAL A 50 19.56 -10.65 -7.85
CA VAL A 50 20.87 -10.62 -7.18
C VAL A 50 20.94 -11.68 -6.06
N GLN A 51 19.87 -11.84 -5.28
CA GLN A 51 19.80 -12.88 -4.25
C GLN A 51 19.93 -14.29 -4.85
N GLN A 52 19.31 -14.54 -6.00
CA GLN A 52 19.40 -15.82 -6.70
C GLN A 52 20.84 -16.09 -7.17
N ALA A 53 21.52 -15.09 -7.71
CA ALA A 53 22.93 -15.21 -8.13
C ALA A 53 23.87 -15.51 -6.94
N LEU A 54 23.56 -15.00 -5.75
CA LEU A 54 24.33 -15.23 -4.52
C LEU A 54 23.96 -16.52 -3.78
N ALA A 55 22.83 -17.16 -4.12
CA ALA A 55 22.26 -18.29 -3.37
C ALA A 55 23.24 -19.46 -3.19
N ARG A 56 24.04 -19.77 -4.23
CA ARG A 56 25.04 -20.86 -4.20
C ARG A 56 26.09 -20.69 -3.10
N TYR A 57 26.52 -19.45 -2.83
CA TYR A 57 27.52 -19.16 -1.82
C TYR A 57 26.92 -19.15 -0.40
N ARG A 58 25.66 -18.74 -0.28
CA ARG A 58 24.91 -18.77 0.99
C ARG A 58 24.63 -20.19 1.44
N GLN A 59 24.17 -21.07 0.54
CA GLN A 59 23.88 -22.47 0.84
C GLN A 59 25.13 -23.25 1.26
N ALA A 60 26.31 -22.88 0.73
CA ALA A 60 27.59 -23.45 1.10
C ALA A 60 28.17 -22.89 2.42
N GLY A 61 27.51 -21.91 3.06
CA GLY A 61 27.98 -21.26 4.28
C GLY A 61 29.20 -20.33 4.09
N GLN A 62 29.50 -19.94 2.85
CA GLN A 62 30.69 -19.14 2.50
C GLN A 62 30.40 -17.64 2.38
N LEU A 63 29.11 -17.27 2.29
CA LEU A 63 28.62 -15.89 2.25
C LEU A 63 27.51 -15.69 3.28
N GLN A 64 27.69 -14.68 4.14
CA GLN A 64 26.60 -14.13 4.94
C GLN A 64 26.03 -12.89 4.24
N LEU A 65 24.72 -12.87 4.01
CA LEU A 65 24.01 -11.69 3.48
C LEU A 65 23.15 -11.12 4.59
N THR A 66 23.32 -9.83 4.88
CA THR A 66 22.52 -9.08 5.85
C THR A 66 21.78 -7.97 5.15
N LEU A 67 20.45 -7.92 5.34
CA LEU A 67 19.57 -6.88 4.80
C LEU A 67 19.09 -5.91 5.90
N GLY A 68 19.00 -4.62 5.57
CA GLY A 68 18.52 -3.58 6.47
C GLY A 68 19.48 -3.21 7.61
N GLU A 69 18.98 -2.59 8.69
CA GLU A 69 19.81 -2.14 9.85
C GLU A 69 20.31 -3.30 10.75
N ARG A 70 20.09 -4.57 10.40
CA ARG A 70 20.31 -5.73 11.27
C ARG A 70 21.72 -6.32 11.21
N GLU A 71 22.73 -5.49 10.94
CA GLU A 71 24.12 -5.93 10.98
C GLU A 71 24.62 -6.09 12.43
N GLN A 72 25.28 -7.21 12.68
CA GLN A 72 26.15 -7.41 13.84
C GLN A 72 27.53 -7.79 13.30
N PRO A 73 28.35 -6.80 12.92
CA PRO A 73 29.69 -7.07 12.45
C PRO A 73 30.50 -7.74 13.54
N GLU A 74 31.35 -8.68 13.17
CA GLU A 74 32.27 -9.32 14.12
C GLU A 74 33.40 -8.35 14.52
N GLU A 75 34.16 -8.68 15.57
CA GLU A 75 35.16 -7.78 16.18
C GLU A 75 36.41 -7.52 15.30
N GLU A 76 36.67 -8.29 14.24
CA GLU A 76 37.86 -8.11 13.38
C GLU A 76 37.62 -8.48 11.88
N TYR A 77 37.77 -7.50 10.97
CA TYR A 77 37.77 -7.71 9.50
C TYR A 77 39.15 -7.43 8.89
N HIS A 78 39.53 -8.19 7.86
CA HIS A 78 40.76 -7.94 7.09
C HIS A 78 40.65 -6.69 6.21
N ALA A 79 39.48 -6.47 5.62
CA ALA A 79 39.13 -5.25 4.88
C ALA A 79 37.61 -5.05 4.84
N VAL A 80 37.19 -3.80 4.65
CA VAL A 80 35.83 -3.38 4.37
C VAL A 80 35.80 -2.72 3.00
N LEU A 81 35.03 -3.30 2.08
CA LEU A 81 34.81 -2.79 0.73
C LEU A 81 33.53 -1.97 0.72
N VAL A 82 33.62 -0.66 0.45
CA VAL A 82 32.49 0.27 0.50
C VAL A 82 32.07 0.66 -0.92
N PHE A 83 30.85 0.31 -1.30
CA PHE A 83 30.25 0.64 -2.58
C PHE A 83 29.20 1.74 -2.40
N LYS A 84 29.33 2.84 -3.16
CA LYS A 84 28.44 4.01 -3.10
C LYS A 84 28.37 4.72 -1.74
N GLY A 85 29.42 4.61 -0.92
CA GLY A 85 29.56 5.38 0.33
C GLY A 85 28.74 4.87 1.52
N TYR A 86 27.88 3.86 1.34
CA TYR A 86 27.06 3.33 2.44
C TYR A 86 27.91 2.64 3.52
N LEU A 87 27.66 3.01 4.78
CA LEU A 87 28.24 2.41 5.97
C LEU A 87 27.10 2.07 6.94
N SER A 88 27.00 0.84 7.39
CA SER A 88 25.90 0.43 8.27
C SER A 88 26.01 1.06 9.67
N ALA A 89 24.88 1.17 10.38
CA ALA A 89 24.84 1.68 11.75
C ALA A 89 25.75 0.87 12.70
N ALA A 90 25.88 -0.43 12.46
CA ALA A 90 26.70 -1.31 13.26
C ALA A 90 28.21 -1.09 13.02
N LEU A 91 28.60 -0.85 11.77
CA LEU A 91 29.97 -0.46 11.42
C LEU A 91 30.33 0.91 12.01
N ILE A 92 29.39 1.86 11.99
CA ILE A 92 29.54 3.18 12.63
C ILE A 92 29.72 3.03 14.15
N THR A 93 28.97 2.14 14.80
CA THR A 93 29.08 1.87 16.24
C THR A 93 30.46 1.30 16.60
N GLN A 94 31.03 0.42 15.77
CA GLN A 94 32.39 -0.10 15.98
C GLN A 94 33.48 0.95 15.74
N LEU A 95 33.27 1.86 14.78
CA LEU A 95 34.13 3.03 14.59
C LEU A 95 34.08 3.98 15.79
N GLU A 96 32.91 4.17 16.41
CA GLU A 96 32.73 4.95 17.64
C GLU A 96 33.48 4.34 18.83
N GLN A 97 33.39 3.02 18.98
CA GLN A 97 34.07 2.28 20.06
C GLN A 97 35.58 2.11 19.82
N ASN A 98 36.09 2.53 18.65
CA ASN A 98 37.48 2.37 18.23
C ASN A 98 37.98 0.91 18.30
N THR A 99 37.06 -0.04 18.10
CA THR A 99 37.33 -1.49 18.17
C THR A 99 37.71 -2.08 16.82
N LEU A 100 37.44 -1.37 15.72
CA LEU A 100 37.67 -1.83 14.36
C LEU A 100 39.10 -1.52 13.86
N GLN A 101 39.92 -2.56 13.67
CA GLN A 101 41.24 -2.45 13.02
C GLN A 101 41.20 -3.02 11.60
N THR A 102 40.80 -2.22 10.62
CA THR A 102 40.62 -2.68 9.24
C THR A 102 40.93 -1.60 8.20
N ARG A 103 41.05 -2.00 6.93
CA ARG A 103 41.19 -1.08 5.79
C ARG A 103 39.84 -0.82 5.16
N PHE A 104 39.55 0.44 4.85
CA PHE A 104 38.43 0.80 3.98
C PHE A 104 38.93 0.99 2.55
N ILE A 105 38.25 0.32 1.61
CA ILE A 105 38.49 0.46 0.17
C ILE A 105 37.20 0.97 -0.45
N PHE A 106 37.21 2.20 -0.98
CA PHE A 106 36.03 2.82 -1.55
C PHE A 106 35.95 2.60 -3.06
N HIS A 107 34.76 2.21 -3.53
CA HIS A 107 34.45 2.00 -4.94
C HIS A 107 33.50 3.10 -5.46
N HIS A 108 34.03 4.01 -6.27
CA HIS A 108 33.27 5.08 -6.93
C HIS A 108 33.03 4.72 -8.41
N PHE A 109 31.79 4.36 -8.81
CA PHE A 109 31.43 4.08 -10.22
C PHE A 109 31.17 5.36 -11.03
N GLY A 110 31.91 5.57 -12.12
CA GLY A 110 31.85 6.77 -12.98
C GLY A 110 30.56 7.05 -13.79
N TYR A 111 29.41 6.40 -13.54
CA TYR A 111 28.22 6.53 -14.42
C TYR A 111 26.93 7.06 -13.76
N SER A 112 26.85 7.13 -12.44
CA SER A 112 25.80 7.90 -11.75
C SER A 112 26.48 9.13 -11.19
N ARG A 113 26.07 10.35 -11.60
CA ARG A 113 26.51 11.66 -11.07
C ARG A 113 27.24 11.54 -9.73
N LEU A 114 28.54 11.23 -9.74
CA LEU A 114 29.28 10.97 -8.52
C LEU A 114 29.64 12.33 -7.95
N CYS A 115 28.68 12.91 -7.22
CA CYS A 115 28.72 13.17 -5.79
C CYS A 115 27.32 13.67 -5.42
N GLU A 116 26.36 12.76 -5.20
CA GLU A 116 25.07 13.11 -4.61
C GLU A 116 24.92 12.60 -3.16
N THR A 117 25.89 11.82 -2.67
CA THR A 117 26.00 11.40 -1.27
C THR A 117 27.36 11.87 -0.73
N GLU A 118 27.39 13.04 -0.09
CA GLU A 118 28.62 13.60 0.48
C GLU A 118 28.73 13.18 1.95
N LEU A 119 29.72 12.32 2.22
CA LEU A 119 30.38 12.28 3.51
C LEU A 119 31.38 13.47 3.51
N ASP A 120 31.66 14.12 4.65
CA ASP A 120 32.65 15.22 4.68
C ASP A 120 33.98 14.74 4.05
N SER A 121 34.50 15.47 3.07
CA SER A 121 35.71 15.10 2.34
C SER A 121 36.90 14.84 3.27
N ALA A 122 36.98 15.53 4.41
CA ALA A 122 38.00 15.29 5.42
C ALA A 122 37.82 13.93 6.11
N LEU A 123 36.57 13.55 6.37
CA LEU A 123 36.20 12.26 6.97
C LEU A 123 36.39 11.11 5.98
N GLU A 124 36.03 11.30 4.73
CA GLU A 124 36.27 10.32 3.67
C GLU A 124 37.78 10.11 3.45
N ASN A 125 38.58 11.18 3.40
CA ASN A 125 40.04 11.09 3.37
C ASN A 125 40.64 10.39 4.61
N GLN A 126 39.97 10.46 5.77
CA GLN A 126 40.41 9.81 7.01
C GLN A 126 40.09 8.31 7.02
N LEU A 127 38.93 7.92 6.47
CA LEU A 127 38.49 6.53 6.39
C LEU A 127 39.15 5.79 5.23
N ALA A 128 39.19 6.40 4.04
CA ALA A 128 39.64 5.76 2.81
C ALA A 128 41.15 5.50 2.81
N SER A 129 41.53 4.23 2.69
CA SER A 129 42.93 3.82 2.56
C SER A 129 43.35 3.55 1.11
N GLN A 130 42.40 3.16 0.25
CA GLN A 130 42.58 2.81 -1.17
C GLN A 130 41.29 3.08 -1.96
N VAL A 131 41.42 3.29 -3.27
CA VAL A 131 40.27 3.52 -4.20
C VAL A 131 40.43 2.75 -5.52
N PHE A 132 39.32 2.30 -6.09
CA PHE A 132 39.24 1.43 -7.28
C PHE A 132 39.45 2.08 -8.66
N ALA A 133 39.63 3.39 -8.84
CA ALA A 133 39.86 3.96 -10.20
C ALA A 133 40.52 5.34 -10.20
N TRP A 134 41.39 5.61 -11.20
CA TRP A 134 41.83 6.96 -11.61
C TRP A 134 41.69 7.11 -13.13
N THR A 135 40.71 7.88 -13.56
CA THR A 135 40.81 8.64 -14.81
C THR A 135 41.13 10.10 -14.45
N PRO A 136 41.74 10.90 -15.35
CA PRO A 136 41.93 12.33 -15.12
C PRO A 136 40.64 13.04 -14.71
N TRP A 137 39.50 12.62 -15.28
CA TRP A 137 38.18 13.12 -14.94
C TRP A 137 37.75 12.77 -13.51
N VAL A 138 37.92 11.51 -13.06
CA VAL A 138 37.60 11.13 -11.66
C VAL A 138 38.51 11.84 -10.67
N ALA A 139 39.80 12.01 -11.00
CA ALA A 139 40.74 12.75 -10.15
C ALA A 139 40.34 14.24 -10.03
N GLU A 140 39.90 14.86 -11.13
CA GLU A 140 39.35 16.22 -11.14
C GLU A 140 38.06 16.33 -10.32
N CYS A 141 37.15 15.35 -10.41
CA CYS A 141 35.93 15.29 -9.62
C CYS A 141 36.23 15.15 -8.11
N LEU A 142 37.09 14.19 -7.71
CA LEU A 142 37.47 14.01 -6.30
C LEU A 142 38.12 15.28 -5.73
N LEU A 143 38.98 15.96 -6.51
CA LEU A 143 39.56 17.24 -6.12
C LEU A 143 38.53 18.36 -5.99
N ALA A 144 37.54 18.41 -6.90
CA ALA A 144 36.46 19.40 -6.84
C ALA A 144 35.60 19.23 -5.58
N GLU A 145 35.51 18.01 -5.08
CA GLU A 145 34.76 17.61 -3.88
C GLU A 145 35.65 17.53 -2.62
N GLY A 146 36.86 18.09 -2.66
CA GLY A 146 37.73 18.23 -1.48
C GLY A 146 38.48 16.96 -1.02
N ILE A 147 38.38 15.87 -1.77
CA ILE A 147 39.15 14.64 -1.55
C ILE A 147 40.52 14.81 -2.19
N ASP A 148 41.61 14.68 -1.43
CA ASP A 148 42.97 14.88 -1.95
C ASP A 148 43.47 13.57 -2.55
N PRO A 149 43.52 13.42 -3.89
CA PRO A 149 43.89 12.16 -4.50
C PRO A 149 45.33 11.79 -4.20
N ALA A 150 46.21 12.77 -3.88
CA ALA A 150 47.60 12.50 -3.52
C ALA A 150 47.75 11.74 -2.18
N ARG A 151 46.70 11.72 -1.35
CA ARG A 151 46.67 10.99 -0.07
C ARG A 151 46.08 9.59 -0.20
N LEU A 152 45.50 9.25 -1.36
CA LEU A 152 44.87 7.96 -1.63
C LEU A 152 45.79 7.07 -2.46
N GLN A 153 45.82 5.78 -2.16
CA GLN A 153 46.53 4.80 -2.98
C GLN A 153 45.57 4.20 -4.01
N THR A 154 45.83 4.44 -5.28
CA THR A 154 45.00 3.91 -6.37
C THR A 154 45.30 2.45 -6.63
N LEU A 155 44.27 1.62 -6.59
CA LEU A 155 44.31 0.32 -7.26
C LEU A 155 43.99 0.61 -8.73
N CYS A 156 44.99 0.57 -9.62
CA CYS A 156 44.75 0.79 -11.04
C CYS A 156 43.72 -0.23 -11.54
N PHE A 157 42.50 0.23 -11.69
CA PHE A 157 41.39 -0.52 -12.25
C PHE A 157 40.57 0.48 -13.06
N SER A 158 40.49 0.26 -14.37
CA SER A 158 39.83 1.17 -15.30
C SER A 158 38.98 0.32 -16.24
N LEU A 159 37.69 0.61 -16.28
CA LEU A 159 36.90 0.32 -17.47
C LEU A 159 37.25 1.41 -18.51
N PRO A 160 37.52 1.07 -19.79
CA PRO A 160 37.83 2.08 -20.79
C PRO A 160 36.63 3.03 -21.01
N ASP A 161 36.95 4.31 -21.26
CA ASP A 161 36.03 5.44 -21.42
C ASP A 161 34.87 5.14 -22.40
N ALA A 162 33.62 5.38 -21.99
CA ALA A 162 32.58 5.73 -22.95
C ALA A 162 32.54 7.27 -23.07
N PRO A 163 32.47 7.83 -24.28
CA PRO A 163 32.47 9.28 -24.46
C PRO A 163 31.20 9.91 -23.87
N PRO A 164 31.23 11.20 -23.49
CA PRO A 164 30.10 11.89 -22.90
C PRO A 164 28.99 12.07 -23.96
N GLN A 165 28.02 11.16 -24.00
CA GLN A 165 26.79 11.32 -24.76
C GLN A 165 25.65 11.79 -23.85
N GLN A 166 24.83 12.65 -24.45
CA GLN A 166 23.70 13.37 -23.88
C GLN A 166 22.77 12.49 -23.05
N ALA A 167 22.32 13.02 -21.92
CA ALA A 167 21.36 12.44 -21.02
C ALA A 167 20.15 11.85 -21.76
N VAL A 168 20.12 10.52 -21.89
CA VAL A 168 18.88 9.77 -21.99
C VAL A 168 18.42 9.53 -20.55
N SER A 169 17.23 10.03 -20.22
CA SER A 169 16.59 9.79 -18.93
C SER A 169 16.44 8.29 -18.71
N SER A 170 17.24 7.73 -17.80
CA SER A 170 17.12 6.34 -17.35
C SER A 170 15.89 6.18 -16.45
N ARG A 171 14.73 6.21 -17.09
CA ARG A 171 13.47 5.56 -16.68
C ARG A 171 12.75 4.94 -17.88
N ASP A 172 13.10 5.34 -19.11
CA ASP A 172 12.46 4.85 -20.34
C ASP A 172 13.29 3.83 -21.15
N THR A 173 14.50 3.46 -20.73
CA THR A 173 15.38 2.54 -21.50
C THR A 173 15.54 1.13 -20.95
N VAL A 174 14.86 0.75 -19.87
CA VAL A 174 14.85 -0.66 -19.40
C VAL A 174 13.50 -1.34 -19.63
N THR A 175 12.44 -0.57 -19.87
CA THR A 175 11.15 -1.12 -20.32
C THR A 175 11.09 -1.40 -21.83
N SER A 176 12.07 -0.94 -22.63
CA SER A 176 12.15 -1.25 -24.07
C SER A 176 13.16 -2.35 -24.43
N ALA A 177 13.78 -3.00 -23.44
CA ALA A 177 14.78 -4.06 -23.67
C ALA A 177 14.24 -5.48 -23.41
N LEU A 178 12.92 -5.63 -23.29
CA LEU A 178 12.24 -6.94 -23.26
C LEU A 178 11.70 -7.37 -24.63
N ASP A 179 11.94 -6.58 -25.69
CA ASP A 179 11.59 -6.92 -27.08
C ASP A 179 12.77 -7.43 -27.92
N ASP A 180 14.02 -7.33 -27.45
CA ASP A 180 15.20 -7.81 -28.19
C ASP A 180 15.80 -9.05 -27.51
N GLY A 181 15.81 -10.18 -28.24
CA GLY A 181 15.92 -11.54 -27.69
C GLY A 181 17.20 -11.92 -26.90
N PRO A 182 17.22 -13.15 -26.31
CA PRO A 182 18.15 -13.60 -25.27
C PRO A 182 19.66 -13.55 -25.61
N ARG A 183 20.04 -13.43 -26.89
CA ARG A 183 21.45 -13.44 -27.32
C ARG A 183 22.25 -12.17 -26.98
N GLN A 184 21.64 -10.99 -27.00
CA GLN A 184 22.37 -9.74 -26.69
C GLN A 184 22.57 -9.54 -25.18
N ALA A 185 21.64 -10.03 -24.36
CA ALA A 185 21.79 -10.08 -22.91
C ALA A 185 22.95 -11.01 -22.50
N ASP A 186 23.08 -12.17 -23.15
CA ASP A 186 24.18 -13.11 -22.90
C ASP A 186 25.55 -12.54 -23.32
N GLU A 187 25.65 -11.82 -24.45
CA GLU A 187 26.89 -11.17 -24.90
C GLU A 187 27.30 -9.98 -24.02
N ALA A 188 26.33 -9.18 -23.55
CA ALA A 188 26.58 -8.11 -22.58
C ALA A 188 27.04 -8.67 -21.23
N GLN A 189 26.41 -9.74 -20.74
CA GLN A 189 26.79 -10.43 -19.50
C GLN A 189 28.19 -11.04 -19.61
N ALA A 190 28.53 -11.70 -20.72
CA ALA A 190 29.86 -12.26 -20.94
C ALA A 190 30.97 -11.19 -20.98
N THR A 191 30.65 -10.01 -21.53
CA THR A 191 31.58 -8.86 -21.56
C THR A 191 31.80 -8.28 -20.15
N LEU A 192 30.74 -8.21 -19.35
CA LEU A 192 30.81 -7.77 -17.94
C LEU A 192 31.60 -8.75 -17.07
N ASP A 193 31.36 -10.05 -17.23
CA ASP A 193 32.08 -11.11 -16.51
C ASP A 193 33.58 -11.12 -16.85
N ALA A 194 33.94 -10.91 -18.13
CA ALA A 194 35.34 -10.80 -18.55
C ALA A 194 36.07 -9.61 -17.90
N ARG A 195 35.40 -8.45 -17.81
CA ARG A 195 35.94 -7.22 -17.20
C ARG A 195 36.11 -7.35 -15.69
N ALA A 196 35.14 -7.96 -15.00
CA ALA A 196 35.22 -8.21 -13.57
C ALA A 196 36.36 -9.21 -13.22
N ASN A 197 36.61 -10.20 -14.08
CA ASN A 197 37.71 -11.16 -13.90
C ASN A 197 39.11 -10.53 -14.10
N GLU A 198 39.24 -9.46 -14.89
CA GLU A 198 40.50 -8.72 -15.06
C GLU A 198 40.86 -7.85 -13.84
N ALA A 199 39.83 -7.34 -13.14
CA ALA A 199 39.95 -6.55 -11.90
C ALA A 199 40.58 -7.32 -10.74
N LEU A 200 40.22 -8.59 -10.70
CA LEU A 200 40.18 -9.38 -9.49
C LEU A 200 41.56 -9.74 -8.93
N PRO A 201 42.58 -10.09 -9.76
CA PRO A 201 43.93 -10.34 -9.24
C PRO A 201 44.55 -9.15 -8.52
N ARG A 202 44.17 -7.91 -8.88
CA ARG A 202 44.67 -6.68 -8.25
C ARG A 202 43.99 -6.41 -6.91
N LEU A 203 42.68 -6.66 -6.82
CA LEU A 203 41.95 -6.65 -5.54
C LEU A 203 42.56 -7.67 -4.56
N LEU A 204 42.81 -8.89 -5.03
CA LEU A 204 43.42 -9.95 -4.21
C LEU A 204 44.86 -9.61 -3.77
N ALA A 205 45.64 -8.92 -4.61
CA ALA A 205 46.98 -8.43 -4.25
C ALA A 205 46.93 -7.30 -3.21
N ALA A 206 45.96 -6.39 -3.31
CA ALA A 206 45.77 -5.30 -2.35
C ALA A 206 45.37 -5.80 -0.95
N LEU A 207 44.62 -6.91 -0.90
CA LEU A 207 44.19 -7.58 0.33
C LEU A 207 45.31 -8.40 1.00
N ALA A 208 46.48 -8.56 0.37
CA ALA A 208 47.63 -9.31 0.90
C ALA A 208 48.53 -8.50 1.86
N GLU A 209 48.30 -7.20 1.99
CA GLU A 209 49.05 -6.31 2.90
C GLU A 209 48.40 -6.22 4.29
N PRO A 210 49.17 -5.98 5.38
CA PRO A 210 48.61 -5.88 6.72
C PRO A 210 47.65 -4.68 6.90
N PRO A 211 46.62 -4.81 7.77
CA PRO A 211 45.65 -3.76 8.06
C PRO A 211 46.32 -2.52 8.66
N ARG A 212 45.80 -1.33 8.36
CA ARG A 212 46.27 -0.05 8.94
C ARG A 212 45.35 0.37 10.08
N GLN A 213 45.91 1.06 11.07
CA GLN A 213 45.14 1.62 12.18
C GLN A 213 44.41 2.90 11.73
N ILE A 214 43.11 2.96 11.95
CA ILE A 214 42.30 4.16 11.70
C ILE A 214 42.44 5.08 12.92
N ALA A 215 42.60 6.39 12.69
CA ALA A 215 42.62 7.37 13.77
C ALA A 215 41.20 7.55 14.34
N PRO A 216 41.04 7.74 15.67
CA PRO A 216 39.72 7.93 16.29
C PRO A 216 38.92 9.05 15.60
N LEU A 217 37.66 8.79 15.30
CA LEU A 217 36.74 9.78 14.74
C LEU A 217 36.23 10.72 15.85
N SER A 218 35.94 11.97 15.51
CA SER A 218 35.23 12.88 16.41
C SER A 218 33.73 12.51 16.49
N GLU A 219 33.05 12.93 17.55
CA GLU A 219 31.58 12.77 17.65
C GLU A 219 30.84 13.40 16.46
N ASP A 220 31.34 14.53 15.95
CA ASP A 220 30.77 15.22 14.79
C ASP A 220 30.93 14.37 13.51
N ALA A 221 32.09 13.76 13.30
CA ALA A 221 32.32 12.84 12.20
C ALA A 221 31.41 11.60 12.27
N LEU A 222 31.22 11.02 13.46
CA LEU A 222 30.31 9.90 13.67
C LEU A 222 28.85 10.28 13.39
N ARG A 223 28.44 11.48 13.78
CA ARG A 223 27.12 12.02 13.48
C ARG A 223 26.92 12.24 11.97
N GLN A 224 27.92 12.74 11.27
CA GLN A 224 27.89 12.92 9.81
C GLN A 224 27.81 11.58 9.08
N LEU A 225 28.53 10.56 9.55
CA LEU A 225 28.43 9.18 9.06
C LEU A 225 27.01 8.62 9.20
N ALA A 226 26.42 8.75 10.39
CA ALA A 226 25.05 8.29 10.63
C ALA A 226 24.03 9.01 9.74
N LEU A 227 24.22 10.31 9.50
CA LEU A 227 23.35 11.10 8.63
C LEU A 227 23.54 10.74 7.15
N HIS A 228 24.78 10.54 6.69
CA HIS A 228 25.10 10.11 5.33
C HIS A 228 24.47 8.76 5.01
N SER A 229 24.61 7.78 5.89
CA SER A 229 23.99 6.46 5.71
C SER A 229 22.48 6.54 5.59
N LYS A 230 21.83 7.41 6.38
CA LYS A 230 20.38 7.68 6.27
C LYS A 230 19.98 8.36 4.96
N ILE A 231 20.84 9.20 4.39
CA ILE A 231 20.60 9.86 3.09
C ILE A 231 20.74 8.86 1.93
N CYS A 232 21.76 8.00 1.96
CA CYS A 232 21.90 6.91 0.98
C CYS A 232 20.65 6.02 0.97
N ILE A 233 20.15 5.68 2.16
CA ILE A 233 18.89 4.93 2.33
C ILE A 233 17.67 5.73 1.81
N GLY A 234 17.58 7.03 2.12
CA GLY A 234 16.39 7.84 1.84
C GLY A 234 16.27 8.40 0.42
N ASN A 235 17.33 8.36 -0.39
CA ASN A 235 17.30 8.74 -1.81
C ASN A 235 16.76 7.62 -2.73
N LEU A 236 16.56 6.43 -2.18
CA LEU A 236 15.80 5.38 -2.82
C LEU A 236 14.34 5.84 -2.83
N GLU A 237 13.72 5.91 -4.01
CA GLU A 237 12.27 6.05 -4.07
C GLU A 237 11.66 5.01 -3.15
N ASP A 238 10.84 5.46 -2.21
CA ASP A 238 10.18 4.65 -1.20
C ASP A 238 9.36 3.52 -1.88
N ASP A 239 10.00 2.40 -2.21
CA ASP A 239 9.25 1.19 -2.52
C ASP A 239 8.69 0.70 -1.20
N TYR A 240 7.38 0.85 -1.14
CA TYR A 240 6.52 0.50 -0.03
C TYR A 240 6.80 -0.90 0.53
N ASN A 241 6.95 -0.99 1.86
CA ASN A 241 7.04 -2.27 2.57
C ASN A 241 5.89 -2.38 3.60
N ILE A 242 5.54 -3.63 3.93
CA ILE A 242 4.41 -3.94 4.83
C ILE A 242 4.63 -3.38 6.24
N GLU A 243 5.86 -3.29 6.71
CA GLU A 243 6.16 -2.73 8.03
C GLU A 243 5.84 -1.24 8.13
N LYS A 244 6.26 -0.44 7.13
CA LYS A 244 5.91 0.98 7.01
C LYS A 244 4.40 1.15 6.86
N TRP A 245 3.74 0.25 6.15
CA TRP A 245 2.27 0.23 6.07
C TRP A 245 1.63 0.02 7.45
N LEU A 246 2.06 -0.99 8.21
CA LEU A 246 1.54 -1.26 9.56
C LEU A 246 1.81 -0.10 10.54
N GLN A 247 2.96 0.56 10.42
CA GLN A 247 3.26 1.77 11.19
C GLN A 247 2.28 2.89 10.86
N GLN A 248 1.94 3.10 9.59
CA GLN A 248 0.95 4.09 9.14
C GLN A 248 -0.49 3.72 9.53
N ARG A 249 -0.80 2.41 9.65
CA ARG A 249 -2.07 1.89 10.19
C ARG A 249 -2.19 2.02 11.71
N SER A 250 -1.14 2.36 12.44
CA SER A 250 -1.25 2.52 13.89
C SER A 250 -2.01 3.80 14.23
N PRO A 251 -3.03 3.75 15.12
CA PRO A 251 -3.80 4.94 15.47
C PRO A 251 -2.90 5.99 16.13
N SER A 252 -3.20 7.27 15.87
CA SER A 252 -2.54 8.41 16.52
C SER A 252 -2.87 8.44 18.01
N VAL A 253 -1.98 9.04 18.81
CA VAL A 253 -2.18 9.18 20.27
C VAL A 253 -3.49 9.94 20.57
N THR A 254 -3.80 10.96 19.77
CA THR A 254 -5.06 11.71 19.89
C THR A 254 -6.26 10.84 19.61
N ARG A 255 -6.26 10.06 18.51
CA ARG A 255 -7.33 9.12 18.20
C ARG A 255 -7.53 8.10 19.33
N GLU A 256 -6.46 7.55 19.88
CA GLU A 256 -6.55 6.62 21.00
C GLU A 256 -7.21 7.24 22.23
N ASN A 257 -6.82 8.47 22.58
CA ASN A 257 -7.36 9.16 23.74
C ASN A 257 -8.87 9.44 23.58
N ILE A 258 -9.31 9.80 22.37
CA ILE A 258 -10.73 9.96 22.05
C ILE A 258 -11.47 8.64 22.18
N LEU A 259 -10.95 7.56 21.58
CA LEU A 259 -11.57 6.23 21.66
C LEU A 259 -11.68 5.74 23.11
N LYS A 260 -10.61 5.89 23.90
CA LYS A 260 -10.63 5.57 25.35
C LYS A 260 -11.69 6.37 26.10
N SER A 261 -11.89 7.64 25.73
CA SER A 261 -12.92 8.50 26.33
C SER A 261 -14.34 8.02 25.97
N PHE A 262 -14.57 7.59 24.72
CA PHE A 262 -15.86 7.02 24.31
C PHE A 262 -16.17 5.70 25.00
N LEU A 263 -15.18 4.83 25.10
CA LEU A 263 -15.30 3.55 25.81
C LEU A 263 -15.64 3.77 27.29
N ALA A 264 -14.93 4.68 27.95
CA ALA A 264 -15.21 5.04 29.34
C ALA A 264 -16.62 5.62 29.52
N ALA A 265 -17.08 6.48 28.61
CA ALA A 265 -18.41 7.08 28.67
C ALA A 265 -19.55 6.06 28.46
N ALA A 266 -19.30 5.03 27.64
CA ALA A 266 -20.28 3.98 27.35
C ALA A 266 -20.28 2.82 28.37
N ASP A 267 -19.41 2.86 29.40
CA ASP A 267 -19.06 1.71 30.25
C ASP A 267 -18.76 0.43 29.42
N ASN A 268 -18.13 0.63 28.25
CA ASN A 268 -17.81 -0.40 27.28
C ASN A 268 -16.27 -0.51 27.13
N GLY A 269 -15.78 -1.59 26.53
CA GLY A 269 -14.34 -1.83 26.32
C GLY A 269 -13.68 -2.72 27.37
N ARG A 270 -14.47 -3.41 28.18
CA ARG A 270 -13.99 -4.44 29.08
C ARG A 270 -13.89 -5.78 28.34
N ILE A 271 -12.67 -6.14 27.96
CA ILE A 271 -12.38 -7.37 27.21
C ILE A 271 -11.53 -8.30 28.08
N GLY A 272 -12.04 -9.51 28.33
CA GLY A 272 -11.22 -10.60 28.84
C GLY A 272 -10.45 -11.29 27.72
N VAL A 273 -9.34 -11.94 28.02
CA VAL A 273 -8.57 -12.76 27.06
C VAL A 273 -8.46 -14.18 27.58
N LEU A 274 -8.80 -15.16 26.75
CA LEU A 274 -8.56 -16.59 26.99
C LEU A 274 -7.51 -17.11 26.02
N ILE A 275 -6.37 -17.56 26.56
CA ILE A 275 -5.33 -18.24 25.80
C ILE A 275 -5.59 -19.75 25.82
N LEU A 276 -5.68 -20.34 24.64
CA LEU A 276 -5.80 -21.78 24.43
C LEU A 276 -4.40 -22.38 24.28
N ASP A 277 -3.93 -23.11 25.30
CA ASP A 277 -2.63 -23.77 25.28
C ASP A 277 -2.80 -25.29 25.31
N GLY A 278 -2.99 -25.89 24.13
CA GLY A 278 -3.17 -27.34 23.98
C GLY A 278 -1.87 -28.13 23.98
N ASP A 279 -0.76 -27.49 23.60
CA ASP A 279 0.55 -28.14 23.38
C ASP A 279 1.50 -27.96 24.58
N ASN A 280 1.10 -27.17 25.58
CA ASN A 280 1.92 -26.80 26.74
C ASN A 280 3.27 -26.17 26.31
N ASP A 281 3.26 -25.34 25.26
CA ASP A 281 4.46 -24.70 24.74
C ASP A 281 4.73 -23.39 25.48
N ARG A 282 5.72 -23.42 26.38
CA ARG A 282 6.13 -22.28 27.19
C ARG A 282 6.51 -21.07 26.36
N VAL A 283 7.25 -21.28 25.28
CA VAL A 283 7.74 -20.18 24.43
C VAL A 283 6.58 -19.55 23.69
N ALA A 284 5.66 -20.37 23.19
CA ALA A 284 4.44 -19.88 22.55
C ALA A 284 3.57 -19.07 23.54
N LEU A 285 3.37 -19.58 24.76
CA LEU A 285 2.59 -18.91 25.81
C LEU A 285 3.22 -17.57 26.23
N GLU A 286 4.51 -17.56 26.57
CA GLU A 286 5.25 -16.35 26.96
C GLU A 286 5.16 -15.29 25.86
N ARG A 287 5.31 -15.69 24.59
CA ARG A 287 5.18 -14.78 23.45
C ARG A 287 3.80 -14.13 23.35
N SER A 288 2.72 -14.87 23.62
CA SER A 288 1.37 -14.30 23.67
C SER A 288 1.20 -13.34 24.85
N LEU A 289 1.66 -13.72 26.04
CA LEU A 289 1.58 -12.90 27.25
C LEU A 289 2.36 -11.58 27.12
N ASP A 290 3.54 -11.61 26.50
CA ASP A 290 4.34 -10.41 26.22
C ASP A 290 3.57 -9.41 25.34
N SER A 291 2.84 -9.90 24.34
CA SER A 291 2.03 -9.04 23.47
C SER A 291 0.83 -8.42 24.20
N LEU A 292 0.27 -9.13 25.20
CA LEU A 292 -0.81 -8.63 26.04
C LEU A 292 -0.34 -7.54 27.01
N ALA A 293 0.89 -7.64 27.51
CA ALA A 293 1.50 -6.62 28.36
C ALA A 293 1.74 -5.28 27.62
N GLN A 294 1.83 -5.31 26.29
CA GLN A 294 2.06 -4.13 25.43
C GLN A 294 0.78 -3.47 24.92
N GLN A 295 -0.40 -3.96 25.33
CA GLN A 295 -1.67 -3.43 24.84
C GLN A 295 -1.95 -2.01 25.35
N ARG A 296 -2.34 -1.12 24.42
CA ARG A 296 -2.71 0.28 24.70
C ARG A 296 -4.03 0.41 25.45
N LEU A 297 -4.88 -0.64 25.40
CA LEU A 297 -6.02 -0.87 26.28
C LEU A 297 -5.76 -2.19 27.02
N PRO A 298 -5.61 -2.21 28.35
CA PRO A 298 -5.31 -3.44 29.07
C PRO A 298 -6.50 -4.42 29.04
N ALA A 299 -6.20 -5.71 28.99
CA ALA A 299 -7.20 -6.75 29.19
C ALA A 299 -7.78 -6.65 30.61
N GLN A 300 -9.10 -6.84 30.76
CA GLN A 300 -9.77 -6.86 32.05
C GLN A 300 -9.31 -8.06 32.89
N VAL A 301 -9.14 -9.20 32.23
CA VAL A 301 -8.65 -10.45 32.82
C VAL A 301 -7.91 -11.24 31.75
N ILE A 302 -6.85 -11.93 32.15
CA ILE A 302 -6.12 -12.86 31.28
C ILE A 302 -6.25 -14.25 31.88
N CYS A 303 -6.82 -15.17 31.12
CA CYS A 303 -7.02 -16.56 31.50
C CYS A 303 -6.21 -17.47 30.56
N VAL A 304 -5.62 -18.53 31.11
CA VAL A 304 -4.94 -19.59 30.34
C VAL A 304 -5.61 -20.92 30.65
N ALA A 305 -6.04 -21.64 29.61
CA ALA A 305 -6.50 -23.03 29.78
C ALA A 305 -5.30 -23.95 30.04
N ASP A 306 -5.26 -24.57 31.21
CA ASP A 306 -4.17 -25.43 31.72
C ASP A 306 -4.74 -26.79 32.17
N PRO A 307 -5.23 -27.63 31.25
CA PRO A 307 -5.88 -28.90 31.60
C PRO A 307 -4.96 -29.85 32.39
N ASP A 308 -3.65 -29.79 32.16
CA ASP A 308 -2.66 -30.65 32.82
C ASP A 308 -2.13 -30.05 34.14
N GLY A 309 -2.51 -28.82 34.50
CA GLY A 309 -2.04 -28.14 35.70
C GLY A 309 -0.52 -27.84 35.69
N ARG A 310 0.10 -27.77 34.52
CA ARG A 310 1.56 -27.62 34.35
C ARG A 310 2.04 -26.21 34.65
N TRP A 311 1.18 -25.21 34.44
CA TRP A 311 1.51 -23.81 34.68
C TRP A 311 1.36 -23.41 36.14
N ARG A 312 0.73 -24.25 36.98
CA ARG A 312 0.52 -24.00 38.42
C ARG A 312 1.80 -23.71 39.21
N HIS A 313 2.94 -24.21 38.73
CA HIS A 313 4.26 -24.01 39.35
C HIS A 313 5.17 -23.07 38.55
N ALA A 314 4.71 -22.54 37.41
CA ALA A 314 5.44 -21.54 36.65
C ALA A 314 5.31 -20.18 37.34
N ALA A 315 6.41 -19.40 37.37
CA ALA A 315 6.41 -18.04 37.88
C ALA A 315 5.75 -17.07 36.88
N LEU A 316 4.47 -17.32 36.58
CA LEU A 316 3.66 -16.42 35.76
C LEU A 316 3.27 -15.18 36.58
N ALA A 317 3.00 -14.08 35.89
CA ALA A 317 2.58 -12.84 36.53
C ALA A 317 1.27 -13.06 37.32
N PRO A 318 1.14 -12.49 38.54
CA PRO A 318 0.00 -12.77 39.44
C PRO A 318 -1.36 -12.34 38.89
N GLN A 319 -1.39 -11.49 37.86
CA GLN A 319 -2.63 -11.11 37.15
C GLN A 319 -3.15 -12.16 36.15
N ILE A 320 -2.44 -13.28 35.94
CA ILE A 320 -2.82 -14.35 35.02
C ILE A 320 -3.59 -15.44 35.79
N ASN A 321 -4.81 -15.73 35.34
CA ASN A 321 -5.66 -16.75 35.92
C ASN A 321 -5.49 -18.08 35.17
N LEU A 322 -5.02 -19.11 35.87
CA LEU A 322 -4.92 -20.47 35.32
C LEU A 322 -6.24 -21.22 35.53
N LEU A 323 -6.83 -21.71 34.44
CA LEU A 323 -8.04 -22.51 34.46
C LEU A 323 -7.64 -23.98 34.31
N PRO A 324 -7.86 -24.84 35.33
CA PRO A 324 -7.40 -26.23 35.32
C PRO A 324 -8.33 -27.15 34.52
N HIS A 325 -8.68 -26.71 33.32
CA HIS A 325 -9.70 -27.32 32.47
C HIS A 325 -9.27 -27.23 31.01
N ASP A 326 -9.83 -28.11 30.17
CA ASP A 326 -9.64 -28.04 28.72
C ASP A 326 -10.18 -26.72 28.13
N ASN A 327 -9.85 -26.46 26.87
CA ASN A 327 -10.24 -25.24 26.16
C ASN A 327 -11.75 -24.97 26.17
N ARG A 328 -12.56 -26.01 25.92
CA ARG A 328 -14.02 -25.90 25.82
C ARG A 328 -14.63 -25.62 27.18
N THR A 329 -14.22 -26.38 28.19
CA THR A 329 -14.70 -26.24 29.57
C THR A 329 -14.32 -24.86 30.13
N SER A 330 -13.08 -24.41 29.88
CA SER A 330 -12.62 -23.07 30.25
C SER A 330 -13.47 -21.95 29.61
N LEU A 331 -13.73 -22.05 28.30
CA LEU A 331 -14.59 -21.11 27.58
C LEU A 331 -16.01 -21.07 28.16
N ASN A 332 -16.61 -22.23 28.41
CA ASN A 332 -17.97 -22.34 28.93
C ASN A 332 -18.10 -21.80 30.36
N LEU A 333 -17.11 -22.04 31.22
CA LEU A 333 -17.10 -21.49 32.58
C LEU A 333 -17.02 -19.97 32.58
N LEU A 334 -16.20 -19.39 31.69
CA LEU A 334 -16.13 -17.94 31.53
C LEU A 334 -17.46 -17.36 31.05
N ALA A 335 -18.14 -18.02 30.11
CA ALA A 335 -19.48 -17.62 29.67
C ALA A 335 -20.52 -17.66 30.80
N GLN A 336 -20.49 -18.72 31.61
CA GLN A 336 -21.44 -18.89 32.72
C GLN A 336 -21.19 -17.94 33.89
N SER A 337 -19.96 -17.42 34.03
CA SER A 337 -19.60 -16.53 35.14
C SER A 337 -20.38 -15.20 35.13
N GLY A 338 -20.82 -14.74 33.95
CA GLY A 338 -21.44 -13.42 33.77
C GLY A 338 -20.51 -12.23 34.09
N ALA A 339 -19.22 -12.47 34.30
CA ALA A 339 -18.25 -11.46 34.73
C ALA A 339 -17.67 -10.63 33.58
N LEU A 340 -17.79 -11.14 32.35
CA LEU A 340 -17.26 -10.53 31.13
C LEU A 340 -18.41 -10.24 30.16
N GLU A 341 -18.31 -9.12 29.47
CA GLU A 341 -19.19 -8.82 28.32
C GLU A 341 -18.59 -9.40 27.04
N TRP A 342 -17.29 -9.16 26.84
CA TRP A 342 -16.54 -9.65 25.69
C TRP A 342 -15.34 -10.50 26.11
N LEU A 343 -15.09 -11.58 25.36
CA LEU A 343 -13.91 -12.43 25.52
C LEU A 343 -13.20 -12.58 24.18
N LEU A 344 -11.92 -12.22 24.12
CA LEU A 344 -11.03 -12.56 23.01
C LEU A 344 -10.42 -13.95 23.27
N VAL A 345 -10.65 -14.89 22.36
CA VAL A 345 -10.09 -16.24 22.42
C VAL A 345 -8.95 -16.33 21.41
N MET A 346 -7.77 -16.76 21.84
CA MET A 346 -6.60 -16.90 20.97
C MET A 346 -5.75 -18.13 21.34
N PRO A 347 -5.05 -18.79 20.41
CA PRO A 347 -4.11 -19.86 20.76
C PRO A 347 -2.79 -19.29 21.30
N ALA A 348 -2.12 -20.08 22.13
CA ALA A 348 -0.75 -19.80 22.53
C ALA A 348 0.16 -19.68 21.30
N GLY A 349 1.02 -18.65 21.29
CA GLY A 349 1.94 -18.34 20.19
C GLY A 349 1.47 -17.22 19.27
N TRP A 350 0.19 -16.87 19.25
CA TRP A 350 -0.30 -15.70 18.51
C TRP A 350 0.02 -14.44 19.31
N ARG A 351 0.35 -13.35 18.62
CA ARG A 351 0.63 -12.05 19.24
C ARG A 351 -0.41 -11.03 18.82
N LEU A 352 -0.84 -10.19 19.75
CA LEU A 352 -1.66 -9.03 19.43
C LEU A 352 -0.78 -7.82 19.12
N LEU A 353 -1.12 -7.06 18.07
CA LEU A 353 -0.50 -5.75 17.86
C LEU A 353 -0.88 -4.80 19.00
N PRO A 354 -0.06 -3.78 19.34
CA PRO A 354 -0.26 -2.96 20.55
C PRO A 354 -1.63 -2.28 20.67
N HIS A 355 -2.31 -2.00 19.55
CA HIS A 355 -3.62 -1.34 19.54
C HIS A 355 -4.80 -2.32 19.34
N ALA A 356 -4.57 -3.64 19.37
CA ALA A 356 -5.59 -4.64 19.04
C ALA A 356 -6.80 -4.59 19.97
N LEU A 357 -6.61 -4.66 21.29
CA LEU A 357 -7.73 -4.63 22.24
C LEU A 357 -8.54 -3.33 22.17
N LEU A 358 -7.87 -2.19 21.94
CA LEU A 358 -8.55 -0.91 21.74
C LEU A 358 -9.44 -0.93 20.49
N THR A 359 -8.96 -1.54 19.41
CA THR A 359 -9.70 -1.65 18.14
C THR A 359 -10.86 -2.62 18.25
N PHE A 360 -10.69 -3.77 18.93
CA PHE A 360 -11.81 -4.67 19.24
C PHE A 360 -12.91 -3.93 20.01
N ALA A 361 -12.53 -3.21 21.07
CA ALA A 361 -13.47 -2.43 21.88
C ALA A 361 -14.20 -1.35 21.06
N GLU A 362 -13.50 -0.66 20.16
CA GLU A 362 -14.11 0.28 19.22
C GLU A 362 -15.16 -0.39 18.33
N TYR A 363 -14.90 -1.59 17.82
CA TYR A 363 -15.86 -2.31 16.96
C TYR A 363 -17.03 -2.91 17.73
N HIS A 364 -16.84 -3.31 18.99
CA HIS A 364 -17.94 -3.70 19.89
C HIS A 364 -18.95 -2.55 20.06
N LEU A 365 -18.47 -1.31 20.14
CA LEU A 365 -19.33 -0.12 20.16
C LEU A 365 -20.04 0.14 18.81
N ARG A 366 -19.35 -0.09 17.69
CA ARG A 366 -19.88 0.22 16.34
C ARG A 366 -21.01 -0.71 15.91
N ALA A 367 -20.97 -1.97 16.31
CA ALA A 367 -21.89 -3.00 15.82
C ALA A 367 -22.45 -3.87 16.97
N PRO A 368 -23.35 -3.31 17.80
CA PRO A 368 -23.93 -4.01 18.95
C PRO A 368 -24.81 -5.22 18.59
N GLN A 369 -25.19 -5.36 17.32
CA GLN A 369 -25.91 -6.52 16.79
C GLN A 369 -25.00 -7.72 16.49
N THR A 370 -23.69 -7.50 16.39
CA THR A 370 -22.71 -8.56 16.13
C THR A 370 -22.42 -9.32 17.42
N ARG A 371 -22.27 -10.64 17.34
CA ARG A 371 -21.97 -11.53 18.48
C ARG A 371 -20.55 -12.07 18.47
N ALA A 372 -19.91 -12.08 17.32
CA ALA A 372 -18.52 -12.49 17.17
C ALA A 372 -17.77 -11.60 16.17
N PHE A 373 -16.53 -11.24 16.50
CA PHE A 373 -15.63 -10.51 15.63
C PHE A 373 -14.36 -11.31 15.33
N TYR A 374 -13.89 -11.21 14.09
CA TYR A 374 -12.56 -11.66 13.68
C TYR A 374 -11.78 -10.50 13.05
N CYS A 375 -10.48 -10.66 12.85
CA CYS A 375 -9.62 -9.62 12.29
C CYS A 375 -8.65 -10.18 11.25
N ASP A 376 -7.89 -9.30 10.61
CA ASP A 376 -6.82 -9.69 9.70
C ASP A 376 -5.55 -10.05 10.46
N GLU A 377 -4.66 -10.80 9.79
CA GLU A 377 -3.39 -11.22 10.40
C GLU A 377 -2.20 -10.98 9.46
N ILE A 378 -1.02 -10.84 10.08
CA ILE A 378 0.27 -10.88 9.42
C ILE A 378 1.03 -12.12 9.88
N TYR A 379 1.82 -12.71 9.00
CA TYR A 379 2.80 -13.74 9.34
C TYR A 379 4.11 -13.53 8.58
N TYR A 380 5.15 -14.21 9.04
CA TYR A 380 6.48 -14.14 8.46
C TYR A 380 6.82 -15.48 7.78
N GLN A 381 7.00 -15.48 6.46
CA GLN A 381 7.50 -16.66 5.72
C GLN A 381 8.99 -16.89 5.99
N SER A 382 9.74 -15.80 6.14
CA SER A 382 11.12 -15.76 6.59
C SER A 382 11.33 -14.49 7.42
N ARG A 383 12.50 -14.29 8.01
CA ARG A 383 12.80 -13.06 8.78
C ARG A 383 12.61 -11.76 7.99
N GLU A 384 12.59 -11.85 6.66
CA GLU A 384 12.53 -10.71 5.73
C GLU A 384 11.24 -10.69 4.87
N GLN A 385 10.48 -11.78 4.84
CA GLN A 385 9.26 -11.88 4.01
C GLN A 385 8.00 -11.89 4.87
N GLN A 386 7.34 -10.73 4.89
CA GLN A 386 6.05 -10.50 5.53
C GLN A 386 4.91 -10.82 4.57
N GLN A 387 3.83 -11.39 5.09
CA GLN A 387 2.61 -11.68 4.33
C GLN A 387 1.39 -11.28 5.15
N ILE A 388 0.45 -10.58 4.54
CA ILE A 388 -0.81 -10.18 5.16
C ILE A 388 -1.94 -11.04 4.61
N VAL A 389 -2.83 -11.46 5.50
CA VAL A 389 -4.09 -12.12 5.17
C VAL A 389 -5.23 -11.18 5.52
N LEU A 390 -5.78 -10.53 4.49
CA LEU A 390 -6.94 -9.65 4.56
C LEU A 390 -8.21 -10.44 4.24
N ARG A 391 -9.17 -10.46 5.16
CA ARG A 391 -10.32 -11.36 5.11
C ARG A 391 -11.57 -10.60 4.65
N PRO A 392 -12.45 -11.18 3.82
CA PRO A 392 -13.71 -10.54 3.50
C PRO A 392 -14.58 -10.40 4.77
N GLY A 393 -15.68 -9.65 4.68
CA GLY A 393 -16.78 -9.77 5.63
C GLY A 393 -17.39 -11.18 5.62
N CYS A 394 -18.38 -11.44 6.49
CA CYS A 394 -18.90 -12.79 6.68
C CYS A 394 -19.38 -13.43 5.36
N ASN A 395 -18.65 -14.46 4.93
CA ASN A 395 -18.94 -15.29 3.76
C ASN A 395 -19.29 -16.70 4.23
N LEU A 396 -20.57 -17.06 4.10
CA LEU A 396 -21.11 -18.30 4.68
C LEU A 396 -20.51 -19.53 4.02
N ASP A 397 -20.45 -19.55 2.68
CA ASP A 397 -19.93 -20.71 1.94
C ASP A 397 -18.42 -20.87 2.11
N LEU A 398 -17.67 -19.76 2.25
CA LEU A 398 -16.26 -19.80 2.61
C LEU A 398 -16.06 -20.37 4.02
N LEU A 399 -16.90 -19.99 4.99
CA LEU A 399 -16.85 -20.52 6.37
C LEU A 399 -17.14 -22.03 6.42
N ARG A 400 -18.04 -22.50 5.55
CA ARG A 400 -18.35 -23.92 5.37
C ARG A 400 -17.20 -24.69 4.71
N SER A 401 -16.28 -24.00 4.04
CA SER A 401 -15.13 -24.61 3.38
C SER A 401 -13.93 -24.75 4.31
N PHE A 402 -13.65 -23.77 5.16
CA PHE A 402 -12.59 -23.82 6.18
C PHE A 402 -12.75 -22.64 7.16
N PRO A 403 -12.11 -22.67 8.36
CA PRO A 403 -12.19 -21.60 9.35
C PRO A 403 -11.44 -20.32 8.90
N TYR A 404 -11.93 -19.64 7.86
CA TYR A 404 -11.23 -18.49 7.27
C TYR A 404 -11.16 -17.28 8.19
N ALA A 405 -12.03 -17.19 9.21
CA ALA A 405 -12.03 -16.12 10.21
C ALA A 405 -10.77 -16.15 11.11
N GLY A 406 -9.86 -17.11 10.91
CA GLY A 406 -8.58 -17.18 11.61
C GLY A 406 -8.70 -17.78 13.01
N ALA A 407 -7.58 -17.83 13.73
CA ALA A 407 -7.51 -18.51 15.03
C ALA A 407 -8.02 -17.65 16.20
N VAL A 408 -8.21 -16.36 15.99
CA VAL A 408 -8.55 -15.37 17.03
C VAL A 408 -9.96 -14.85 16.79
N LEU A 409 -10.87 -15.13 17.73
CA LEU A 409 -12.25 -14.59 17.71
C LEU A 409 -12.55 -13.84 19.01
N SER A 410 -13.22 -12.69 18.90
CA SER A 410 -13.84 -12.00 20.03
C SER A 410 -15.31 -12.37 20.10
N LEU A 411 -15.80 -12.78 21.27
CA LEU A 411 -17.15 -13.32 21.48
C LEU A 411 -17.93 -12.49 22.51
N ASP A 412 -19.21 -12.24 22.21
CA ASP A 412 -20.19 -11.73 23.16
C ASP A 412 -20.54 -12.86 24.15
N MET A 413 -20.18 -12.66 25.41
CA MET A 413 -20.31 -13.69 26.44
C MET A 413 -21.74 -13.86 26.93
N ARG A 414 -22.60 -12.84 26.80
CA ARG A 414 -24.03 -12.97 27.10
C ARG A 414 -24.70 -13.81 26.03
N ALA A 415 -24.38 -13.58 24.77
CA ALA A 415 -24.86 -14.41 23.66
C ALA A 415 -24.32 -15.85 23.76
N ALA A 416 -23.04 -16.02 24.11
CA ALA A 416 -22.45 -17.35 24.33
C ALA A 416 -23.18 -18.11 25.44
N GLN A 417 -23.51 -17.45 26.55
CA GLN A 417 -24.29 -18.02 27.63
C GLN A 417 -25.71 -18.39 27.18
N ALA A 418 -26.40 -17.50 26.46
CA ALA A 418 -27.74 -17.75 25.93
C ALA A 418 -27.77 -18.93 24.93
N ALA A 419 -26.69 -19.13 24.18
CA ALA A 419 -26.50 -20.25 23.25
C ALA A 419 -26.11 -21.58 23.95
N GLY A 420 -26.01 -21.59 25.29
CA GLY A 420 -25.65 -22.77 26.08
C GLY A 420 -24.15 -23.10 26.08
N GLY A 421 -23.29 -22.18 25.65
CA GLY A 421 -21.85 -22.41 25.51
C GLY A 421 -21.49 -23.26 24.28
N SER A 422 -20.20 -23.55 24.14
CA SER A 422 -19.67 -24.46 23.11
C SER A 422 -19.95 -25.90 23.49
N GLU A 423 -20.51 -26.67 22.56
CA GLU A 423 -20.66 -28.11 22.72
C GLU A 423 -19.48 -28.87 22.12
N SER A 424 -18.62 -28.22 21.33
CA SER A 424 -17.56 -28.88 20.56
C SER A 424 -16.55 -29.57 21.46
N ASP A 425 -16.51 -30.91 21.39
CA ASP A 425 -15.53 -31.73 22.11
C ASP A 425 -14.12 -31.59 21.51
N TRP A 426 -13.97 -30.83 20.42
CA TRP A 426 -12.72 -30.58 19.71
C TRP A 426 -12.09 -29.25 20.14
N ALA A 427 -11.12 -29.35 21.04
CA ALA A 427 -10.47 -28.22 21.72
C ALA A 427 -9.92 -27.09 20.81
N PRO A 428 -9.34 -27.33 19.62
CA PRO A 428 -8.72 -26.26 18.81
C PRO A 428 -9.70 -25.21 18.27
N LEU A 429 -10.97 -25.59 18.02
CA LEU A 429 -11.99 -24.72 17.41
C LEU A 429 -13.27 -24.64 18.24
N ALA A 430 -13.17 -24.79 19.57
CA ALA A 430 -14.34 -24.72 20.45
C ALA A 430 -15.13 -23.40 20.30
N HIS A 431 -14.42 -22.29 20.10
CA HIS A 431 -15.02 -20.96 19.89
C HIS A 431 -15.75 -20.81 18.54
N TYR A 432 -15.42 -21.60 17.52
CA TYR A 432 -16.14 -21.60 16.24
C TYR A 432 -17.54 -22.22 16.34
N ASP A 433 -17.76 -23.16 17.25
CA ASP A 433 -19.11 -23.71 17.47
C ASP A 433 -20.08 -22.62 17.94
N LEU A 434 -19.61 -21.69 18.80
CA LEU A 434 -20.40 -20.52 19.20
C LEU A 434 -20.66 -19.58 18.02
N ALA A 435 -19.66 -19.31 17.18
CA ALA A 435 -19.86 -18.50 15.97
C ALA A 435 -20.95 -19.11 15.06
N TRP A 436 -20.95 -20.44 14.88
CA TRP A 436 -22.03 -21.13 14.16
C TRP A 436 -23.39 -20.98 14.82
N LYS A 437 -23.49 -21.19 16.14
CA LYS A 437 -24.74 -20.99 16.90
C LYS A 437 -25.27 -19.56 16.79
N PHE A 438 -24.40 -18.56 16.76
CA PHE A 438 -24.78 -17.17 16.56
C PHE A 438 -25.33 -16.94 15.14
N ILE A 439 -24.69 -17.49 14.11
CA ILE A 439 -25.18 -17.42 12.72
C ILE A 439 -26.52 -18.15 12.57
N GLU A 440 -26.68 -19.31 13.20
CA GLU A 440 -27.91 -20.12 13.15
C GLU A 440 -29.11 -19.38 13.78
N SER A 441 -28.88 -18.63 14.85
CA SER A 441 -29.94 -17.95 15.61
C SER A 441 -30.24 -16.54 15.12
N GLU A 442 -29.21 -15.77 14.76
CA GLU A 442 -29.33 -14.36 14.42
C GLU A 442 -29.04 -14.07 12.94
N GLY A 443 -28.43 -14.99 12.18
CA GLY A 443 -28.05 -14.79 10.78
C GLY A 443 -26.60 -14.34 10.59
N MET A 444 -26.17 -14.15 9.34
CA MET A 444 -24.78 -13.87 8.98
C MET A 444 -24.19 -12.62 9.64
N GLN A 445 -25.02 -11.64 10.00
CA GLN A 445 -24.58 -10.41 10.68
C GLN A 445 -24.09 -10.64 12.11
N ALA A 446 -24.34 -11.83 12.68
CA ALA A 446 -23.84 -12.18 14.00
C ALA A 446 -22.32 -12.37 14.03
N LEU A 447 -21.68 -12.57 12.87
CA LEU A 447 -20.23 -12.65 12.71
C LEU A 447 -19.75 -11.50 11.80
N ALA A 448 -18.75 -10.73 12.22
CA ALA A 448 -18.22 -9.63 11.42
C ALA A 448 -16.69 -9.53 11.44
N ALA A 449 -16.12 -9.07 10.33
CA ALA A 449 -14.71 -8.70 10.25
C ALA A 449 -14.49 -7.32 10.88
N ILE A 450 -13.40 -7.19 11.63
CA ILE A 450 -12.70 -5.94 11.88
C ILE A 450 -11.64 -5.83 10.78
N PRO A 451 -11.81 -4.92 9.80
CA PRO A 451 -10.94 -4.79 8.64
C PRO A 451 -9.60 -4.12 9.00
N GLU A 452 -8.88 -4.70 9.96
CA GLU A 452 -7.58 -4.26 10.43
C GLU A 452 -6.69 -5.48 10.72
N VAL A 453 -5.40 -5.34 10.43
CA VAL A 453 -4.38 -6.30 10.83
C VAL A 453 -4.10 -6.08 12.31
N LEU A 454 -4.61 -6.98 13.17
CA LEU A 454 -4.49 -6.85 14.63
C LEU A 454 -3.69 -7.99 15.26
N VAL A 455 -3.38 -9.02 14.49
CA VAL A 455 -2.78 -10.26 14.96
C VAL A 455 -1.54 -10.60 14.14
N GLU A 456 -0.47 -10.97 14.83
CA GLU A 456 0.70 -11.62 14.25
C GLU A 456 0.62 -13.12 14.51
N ALA A 457 0.47 -13.89 13.44
CA ALA A 457 0.36 -15.33 13.45
C ALA A 457 1.76 -15.98 13.37
N PRO A 458 1.99 -17.07 14.12
CA PRO A 458 3.31 -17.70 14.22
C PRO A 458 3.66 -18.60 13.03
N LEU A 459 2.71 -18.87 12.15
CA LEU A 459 2.88 -19.66 10.93
C LEU A 459 1.91 -19.17 9.85
N ALA A 460 2.18 -19.53 8.60
CA ALA A 460 1.33 -19.18 7.47
C ALA A 460 -0.09 -19.73 7.63
N PHE A 461 -1.09 -18.93 7.23
CA PHE A 461 -2.51 -19.30 7.30
C PHE A 461 -2.82 -20.65 6.62
N ASN A 462 -2.24 -20.90 5.44
CA ASN A 462 -2.39 -22.17 4.72
C ASN A 462 -1.78 -23.36 5.46
N HIS A 463 -0.72 -23.15 6.23
CA HIS A 463 -0.13 -24.19 7.07
C HIS A 463 -1.02 -24.46 8.29
N TRP A 464 -1.54 -23.40 8.92
CA TRP A 464 -2.43 -23.50 10.07
C TRP A 464 -3.69 -24.29 9.75
N LYS A 465 -4.39 -23.92 8.66
CA LYS A 465 -5.65 -24.57 8.29
C LYS A 465 -5.52 -26.04 7.88
N ARG A 466 -4.31 -26.48 7.49
CA ARG A 466 -4.00 -27.86 7.07
C ARG A 466 -3.62 -28.78 8.23
N GLN A 467 -3.52 -28.27 9.45
CA GLN A 467 -3.23 -29.11 10.60
C GLN A 467 -4.34 -30.17 10.78
N PRO A 468 -4.01 -31.48 10.89
CA PRO A 468 -5.00 -32.55 10.92
C PRO A 468 -6.05 -32.39 12.03
N ALA A 469 -5.62 -31.98 13.23
CA ALA A 469 -6.53 -31.75 14.35
C ALA A 469 -7.51 -30.59 14.09
N LEU A 470 -7.06 -29.54 13.38
CA LEU A 470 -7.89 -28.40 13.03
C LEU A 470 -8.91 -28.76 11.95
N LEU A 471 -8.50 -29.49 10.91
CA LEU A 471 -9.38 -29.94 9.85
C LEU A 471 -10.47 -30.89 10.38
N ALA A 472 -10.09 -31.81 11.27
CA ALA A 472 -11.05 -32.69 11.96
C ALA A 472 -12.05 -31.88 12.82
N ALA A 473 -11.57 -30.88 13.56
CA ALA A 473 -12.42 -29.99 14.35
C ALA A 473 -13.39 -29.17 13.45
N ALA A 474 -12.91 -28.67 12.31
CA ALA A 474 -13.72 -27.93 11.35
C ALA A 474 -14.84 -28.80 10.75
N GLN A 475 -14.50 -30.03 10.31
CA GLN A 475 -15.47 -31.00 9.82
C GLN A 475 -16.54 -31.34 10.88
N HIS A 476 -16.11 -31.53 12.13
CA HIS A 476 -17.02 -31.84 13.23
C HIS A 476 -17.98 -30.69 13.54
N ASN A 477 -17.45 -29.47 13.71
CA ASN A 477 -18.26 -28.28 13.96
C ASN A 477 -19.27 -28.04 12.84
N LEU A 478 -18.86 -28.24 11.58
CA LEU A 478 -19.75 -28.09 10.43
C LEU A 478 -20.84 -29.16 10.38
N THR A 479 -20.51 -30.40 10.73
CA THR A 479 -21.51 -31.48 10.82
C THR A 479 -22.57 -31.15 11.88
N ARG A 480 -22.16 -30.61 13.03
CA ARG A 480 -23.09 -30.17 14.08
C ARG A 480 -23.93 -28.97 13.66
N HIS A 481 -23.33 -27.99 12.97
CA HIS A 481 -24.06 -26.87 12.38
C HIS A 481 -25.23 -27.38 11.52
N TYR A 482 -24.97 -28.33 10.60
CA TYR A 482 -26.02 -28.90 9.76
C TYR A 482 -27.07 -29.70 10.55
N GLN A 483 -26.67 -30.44 11.58
CA GLN A 483 -27.60 -31.15 12.47
C GLN A 483 -28.56 -30.19 13.18
N ARG A 484 -28.05 -29.08 13.74
CA ARG A 484 -28.88 -28.06 14.40
C ARG A 484 -29.79 -27.33 13.41
N PHE A 485 -29.29 -27.09 12.20
CA PHE A 485 -30.06 -26.49 11.11
C PHE A 485 -31.10 -27.46 10.50
N GLY A 486 -31.08 -28.75 10.86
CA GLY A 486 -31.99 -29.76 10.33
C GLY A 486 -31.68 -30.21 8.90
N LEU A 487 -30.44 -30.02 8.44
CA LEU A 487 -30.01 -30.34 7.07
C LEU A 487 -29.24 -31.67 7.05
N ALA A 488 -29.71 -32.63 6.25
CA ALA A 488 -29.06 -33.94 6.08
C ALA A 488 -27.83 -33.89 5.15
N ALA A 489 -26.96 -32.90 5.37
CA ALA A 489 -25.73 -32.72 4.60
C ALA A 489 -24.60 -33.61 5.13
N THR A 490 -23.71 -34.05 4.25
CA THR A 490 -22.49 -34.81 4.62
C THR A 490 -21.25 -33.98 4.33
N VAL A 491 -20.29 -33.99 5.26
CA VAL A 491 -19.05 -33.21 5.15
C VAL A 491 -17.88 -34.15 4.90
N VAL A 492 -17.13 -33.89 3.82
CA VAL A 492 -15.91 -34.62 3.46
C VAL A 492 -14.72 -33.66 3.52
N SER A 493 -13.63 -34.09 4.12
CA SER A 493 -12.41 -33.28 4.22
C SER A 493 -11.40 -33.66 3.14
N ASP A 494 -10.76 -32.65 2.54
CA ASP A 494 -9.59 -32.79 1.68
C ASP A 494 -8.36 -32.36 2.48
N GLU A 495 -7.59 -33.35 2.94
CA GLU A 495 -6.41 -33.14 3.79
C GLU A 495 -5.29 -32.40 3.06
N ALA A 496 -5.11 -32.63 1.75
CA ALA A 496 -4.04 -32.01 0.97
C ALA A 496 -4.26 -30.50 0.84
N GLN A 497 -5.50 -30.08 0.64
CA GLN A 497 -5.84 -28.66 0.52
C GLN A 497 -6.19 -28.02 1.87
N GLY A 498 -6.56 -28.81 2.88
CA GLY A 498 -7.04 -28.34 4.18
C GLY A 498 -8.38 -27.63 4.04
N ILE A 499 -9.34 -28.27 3.37
CA ILE A 499 -10.69 -27.76 3.12
C ILE A 499 -11.73 -28.85 3.41
N CYS A 500 -12.94 -28.43 3.75
CA CYS A 500 -14.13 -29.26 3.85
C CYS A 500 -15.02 -29.02 2.62
N ARG A 501 -15.59 -30.07 2.06
CA ARG A 501 -16.63 -30.03 1.02
C ARG A 501 -17.92 -30.57 1.59
N THR A 502 -19.00 -29.83 1.37
CA THR A 502 -20.33 -30.25 1.81
C THR A 502 -21.09 -30.86 0.65
N ARG A 503 -21.62 -32.06 0.82
CA ARG A 503 -22.62 -32.65 -0.06
C ARG A 503 -24.00 -32.41 0.53
N TYR A 504 -24.77 -31.55 -0.12
CA TYR A 504 -26.13 -31.21 0.28
C TYR A 504 -27.12 -32.29 -0.17
N PRO A 505 -28.25 -32.47 0.54
CA PRO A 505 -29.35 -33.28 0.01
C PRO A 505 -29.86 -32.66 -1.29
N LEU A 506 -30.16 -33.53 -2.27
CA LEU A 506 -30.53 -33.13 -3.62
C LEU A 506 -31.89 -33.73 -3.97
N ASP A 507 -32.86 -32.88 -4.30
CA ASP A 507 -34.11 -33.29 -4.93
C ASP A 507 -33.92 -33.38 -6.45
N GLU A 508 -33.63 -34.57 -6.95
CA GLU A 508 -33.48 -34.85 -8.39
C GLU A 508 -34.81 -34.75 -9.18
N SER A 509 -35.95 -34.57 -8.49
CA SER A 509 -37.25 -34.39 -9.14
C SER A 509 -37.55 -32.93 -9.50
N ALA A 510 -36.73 -31.97 -9.09
CA ALA A 510 -36.92 -30.57 -9.44
C ALA A 510 -36.76 -30.33 -10.95
N ALA A 511 -37.73 -29.66 -11.57
CA ALA A 511 -37.69 -29.34 -12.99
C ALA A 511 -36.82 -28.11 -13.27
N VAL A 512 -36.00 -28.17 -14.31
CA VAL A 512 -35.09 -27.11 -14.76
C VAL A 512 -35.44 -26.71 -16.20
N THR A 513 -35.64 -25.42 -16.44
CA THR A 513 -35.74 -24.86 -17.79
C THR A 513 -34.42 -24.16 -18.14
N VAL A 514 -33.73 -24.63 -19.17
CA VAL A 514 -32.56 -23.99 -19.78
C VAL A 514 -33.04 -22.99 -20.82
N ILE A 515 -32.58 -21.75 -20.73
CA ILE A 515 -32.92 -20.67 -21.66
C ILE A 515 -31.67 -20.29 -22.44
N ILE A 516 -31.72 -20.44 -23.76
CA ILE A 516 -30.60 -20.15 -24.68
C ILE A 516 -31.02 -19.07 -25.67
N PRO A 517 -30.62 -17.80 -25.48
CA PRO A 517 -30.81 -16.77 -26.49
C PRO A 517 -29.86 -17.02 -27.67
N SER A 518 -30.36 -16.85 -28.90
CA SER A 518 -29.59 -17.14 -30.11
C SER A 518 -29.88 -16.16 -31.24
N LYS A 519 -28.85 -15.86 -32.03
CA LYS A 519 -28.92 -15.13 -33.28
C LYS A 519 -27.78 -15.58 -34.19
N ASP A 520 -28.13 -16.14 -35.34
CA ASP A 520 -27.19 -16.64 -36.35
C ASP A 520 -26.16 -17.66 -35.76
N ASN A 521 -25.14 -18.03 -36.54
CA ASN A 521 -24.07 -18.94 -36.13
C ASN A 521 -24.57 -20.29 -35.59
N ALA A 522 -25.17 -21.08 -36.48
CA ALA A 522 -25.74 -22.38 -36.18
C ALA A 522 -24.77 -23.33 -35.45
N ALA A 523 -23.48 -23.23 -35.73
CA ALA A 523 -22.45 -24.09 -35.15
C ALA A 523 -22.33 -23.93 -33.62
N LEU A 524 -22.37 -22.69 -33.12
CA LEU A 524 -22.31 -22.43 -31.67
C LEU A 524 -23.53 -23.02 -30.97
N LEU A 525 -24.74 -22.66 -31.43
CA LEU A 525 -25.99 -23.16 -30.85
C LEU A 525 -26.06 -24.69 -30.90
N LYS A 526 -25.65 -25.29 -32.01
CA LYS A 526 -25.63 -26.74 -32.18
C LYS A 526 -24.71 -27.39 -31.16
N ASN A 527 -23.47 -26.91 -31.01
CA ASN A 527 -22.53 -27.45 -30.03
C ASN A 527 -23.06 -27.32 -28.59
N ALA A 528 -23.70 -26.19 -28.26
CA ALA A 528 -24.31 -26.00 -26.94
C ALA A 528 -25.41 -27.04 -26.66
N ILE A 529 -26.37 -27.21 -27.58
CA ILE A 529 -27.47 -28.18 -27.44
C ILE A 529 -26.95 -29.63 -27.42
N GLU A 530 -26.01 -29.97 -28.31
CA GLU A 530 -25.40 -31.30 -28.35
C GLU A 530 -24.65 -31.61 -27.05
N SER A 531 -23.85 -30.66 -26.54
CA SER A 531 -23.14 -30.84 -25.27
C SER A 531 -24.11 -31.07 -24.10
N LEU A 532 -25.23 -30.33 -24.04
CA LEU A 532 -26.28 -30.51 -23.05
C LEU A 532 -26.89 -31.91 -23.13
N ALA A 533 -27.23 -32.37 -24.34
CA ALA A 533 -27.82 -33.69 -24.57
C ALA A 533 -26.85 -34.84 -24.23
N GLU A 534 -25.57 -34.68 -24.56
CA GLU A 534 -24.54 -35.70 -24.34
C GLU A 534 -24.13 -35.83 -22.88
N HIS A 535 -23.95 -34.72 -22.17
CA HIS A 535 -23.33 -34.71 -20.86
C HIS A 535 -24.36 -34.58 -19.73
N THR A 536 -25.49 -33.89 -19.90
CA THR A 536 -26.42 -33.67 -18.79
C THR A 536 -27.16 -34.96 -18.40
N ARG A 537 -27.22 -35.25 -17.09
CA ARG A 537 -27.92 -36.44 -16.54
C ARG A 537 -29.21 -36.11 -15.77
N TRP A 538 -29.61 -34.84 -15.77
CA TRP A 538 -30.82 -34.38 -15.10
C TRP A 538 -32.07 -34.76 -15.89
N ARG A 539 -33.04 -35.43 -15.25
CA ARG A 539 -34.19 -36.02 -15.96
C ARG A 539 -35.26 -35.00 -16.36
N GLN A 540 -35.58 -34.05 -15.47
CA GLN A 540 -36.63 -33.06 -15.70
C GLN A 540 -36.02 -31.78 -16.28
N LEU A 541 -35.62 -31.85 -17.56
CA LEU A 541 -34.97 -30.76 -18.27
C LEU A 541 -35.84 -30.31 -19.45
N GLU A 542 -36.11 -29.01 -19.51
CA GLU A 542 -36.72 -28.34 -20.64
C GLU A 542 -35.70 -27.37 -21.25
N ILE A 543 -35.56 -27.33 -22.59
CA ILE A 543 -34.71 -26.37 -23.29
C ILE A 543 -35.60 -25.40 -24.08
N ILE A 544 -35.40 -24.10 -23.87
CA ILE A 544 -36.02 -23.03 -24.63
C ILE A 544 -34.94 -22.27 -25.37
N VAL A 545 -34.96 -22.33 -26.70
CA VAL A 545 -34.14 -21.48 -27.57
C VAL A 545 -34.95 -20.24 -27.92
N VAL A 546 -34.39 -19.05 -27.71
CA VAL A 546 -35.02 -17.78 -28.11
C VAL A 546 -34.31 -17.24 -29.33
N ASP A 547 -34.95 -17.28 -30.49
CA ASP A 547 -34.39 -16.81 -31.76
C ASP A 547 -34.65 -15.31 -31.97
N ASN A 548 -33.60 -14.50 -32.07
CA ASN A 548 -33.70 -13.08 -32.41
C ASN A 548 -33.66 -12.83 -33.93
N GLY A 549 -34.51 -13.55 -34.67
CA GLY A 549 -34.67 -13.39 -36.11
C GLY A 549 -33.40 -13.71 -36.88
N SER A 550 -32.83 -14.91 -36.67
CA SER A 550 -31.68 -15.41 -37.42
C SER A 550 -31.93 -15.34 -38.93
N THR A 551 -30.89 -14.95 -39.68
CA THR A 551 -30.92 -14.72 -41.13
C THR A 551 -29.97 -15.60 -41.91
N GLU A 552 -28.92 -16.14 -41.28
CA GLU A 552 -28.01 -17.10 -41.90
C GLU A 552 -28.75 -18.40 -42.28
N GLU A 553 -28.54 -18.88 -43.51
CA GLU A 553 -29.26 -20.03 -44.06
C GLU A 553 -29.11 -21.29 -43.19
N GLU A 554 -27.90 -21.54 -42.69
CA GLU A 554 -27.61 -22.67 -41.79
C GLU A 554 -28.34 -22.55 -40.45
N ALA A 555 -28.40 -21.34 -39.87
CA ALA A 555 -29.08 -21.09 -38.60
C ALA A 555 -30.59 -21.24 -38.73
N VAL A 556 -31.18 -20.67 -39.80
CA VAL A 556 -32.60 -20.81 -40.12
C VAL A 556 -32.97 -22.29 -40.32
N SER A 557 -32.15 -23.03 -41.08
CA SER A 557 -32.35 -24.47 -41.32
C SER A 557 -32.28 -25.28 -40.03
N TYR A 558 -31.31 -25.01 -39.17
CA TYR A 558 -31.15 -25.71 -37.90
C TYR A 558 -32.30 -25.41 -36.92
N LEU A 559 -32.70 -24.14 -36.78
CA LEU A 559 -33.86 -23.75 -35.96
C LEU A 559 -35.16 -24.38 -36.47
N ALA A 560 -35.34 -24.50 -37.80
CA ALA A 560 -36.48 -25.22 -38.37
C ALA A 560 -36.48 -26.71 -37.97
N GLN A 561 -35.32 -27.37 -37.93
CA GLN A 561 -35.19 -28.75 -37.44
C GLN A 561 -35.54 -28.85 -35.95
N LEU A 562 -35.05 -27.94 -35.13
CA LEU A 562 -35.36 -27.88 -33.69
C LEU A 562 -36.87 -27.74 -33.43
N ARG A 563 -37.59 -26.96 -34.24
CA ARG A 563 -39.06 -26.82 -34.14
C ARG A 563 -39.84 -28.10 -34.43
N THR A 564 -39.23 -29.11 -35.07
CA THR A 564 -39.85 -30.42 -35.33
C THR A 564 -39.68 -31.43 -34.19
N LEU A 565 -38.79 -31.14 -33.22
CA LEU A 565 -38.58 -31.99 -32.05
C LEU A 565 -39.79 -31.91 -31.09
N GLU A 566 -39.94 -32.92 -30.22
CA GLU A 566 -41.09 -32.97 -29.30
C GLU A 566 -41.12 -31.72 -28.36
N PRO A 567 -42.24 -30.97 -28.30
CA PRO A 567 -42.37 -29.73 -27.51
C PRO A 567 -42.23 -29.89 -25.98
N GLY A 568 -42.07 -31.13 -25.50
CA GLY A 568 -41.85 -31.45 -24.09
C GLY A 568 -40.39 -31.30 -23.65
N THR A 569 -39.44 -31.39 -24.58
CA THR A 569 -37.99 -31.45 -24.26
C THR A 569 -37.25 -30.21 -24.77
N LEU A 570 -37.56 -29.75 -25.98
CA LEU A 570 -36.94 -28.57 -26.59
C LEU A 570 -37.98 -27.78 -27.38
N ARG A 571 -37.96 -26.45 -27.27
CA ARG A 571 -38.78 -25.55 -28.09
C ARG A 571 -38.03 -24.29 -28.49
N VAL A 572 -38.45 -23.71 -29.61
CA VAL A 572 -37.93 -22.44 -30.13
C VAL A 572 -39.04 -21.38 -30.00
N ILE A 573 -38.68 -20.22 -29.46
CA ILE A 573 -39.55 -19.04 -29.34
C ILE A 573 -38.94 -17.91 -30.17
N ASP A 574 -39.75 -17.21 -30.95
CA ASP A 574 -39.29 -16.08 -31.75
C ASP A 574 -39.34 -14.78 -30.95
N TYR A 575 -38.29 -13.95 -31.06
CA TYR A 575 -38.23 -12.59 -30.53
C TYR A 575 -38.01 -11.59 -31.68
N PRO A 576 -39.10 -11.13 -32.34
CA PRO A 576 -39.03 -10.31 -33.55
C PRO A 576 -38.82 -8.82 -33.24
N ALA A 577 -37.80 -8.49 -32.46
CA ALA A 577 -37.42 -7.13 -32.08
C ALA A 577 -35.90 -6.91 -32.17
N ALA A 578 -35.44 -5.69 -31.89
CA ALA A 578 -34.00 -5.41 -31.78
C ALA A 578 -33.38 -6.29 -30.69
N PHE A 579 -32.13 -6.74 -30.89
CA PHE A 579 -31.46 -7.64 -29.95
C PHE A 579 -31.42 -7.03 -28.55
N ASN A 580 -32.01 -7.72 -27.59
CA ASN A 580 -32.02 -7.37 -26.18
C ASN A 580 -31.95 -8.68 -25.37
N TYR A 581 -30.78 -8.95 -24.82
CA TYR A 581 -30.50 -10.18 -24.09
C TYR A 581 -31.47 -10.34 -22.91
N ALA A 582 -31.60 -9.28 -22.10
CA ALA A 582 -32.46 -9.28 -20.92
C ALA A 582 -33.92 -9.55 -21.28
N ALA A 583 -34.44 -8.92 -22.34
CA ALA A 583 -35.82 -9.12 -22.78
C ALA A 583 -36.08 -10.53 -23.32
N MET A 584 -35.13 -11.11 -24.05
CA MET A 584 -35.23 -12.49 -24.56
C MET A 584 -35.31 -13.49 -23.40
N ILE A 585 -34.46 -13.32 -22.39
CA ILE A 585 -34.50 -14.12 -21.16
C ILE A 585 -35.83 -13.95 -20.44
N ASN A 586 -36.27 -12.71 -20.21
CA ASN A 586 -37.53 -12.43 -19.50
C ASN A 586 -38.72 -13.07 -20.21
N LEU A 587 -38.79 -12.96 -21.55
CA LEU A 587 -39.83 -13.59 -22.36
C LEU A 587 -39.85 -15.12 -22.16
N ALA A 588 -38.69 -15.77 -22.27
CA ALA A 588 -38.60 -17.22 -22.06
C ALA A 588 -38.94 -17.62 -20.63
N ALA A 589 -38.53 -16.85 -19.62
CA ALA A 589 -38.85 -17.09 -18.22
C ALA A 589 -40.36 -17.09 -17.97
N THR A 590 -41.15 -16.23 -18.64
CA THR A 590 -42.63 -16.25 -18.52
C THR A 590 -43.27 -17.52 -19.07
N GLN A 591 -42.57 -18.25 -19.94
CA GLN A 591 -43.07 -19.47 -20.57
C GLN A 591 -42.48 -20.73 -19.95
N ALA A 592 -41.44 -20.60 -19.13
CA ALA A 592 -40.70 -21.69 -18.52
C ALA A 592 -41.59 -22.58 -17.64
N ARG A 593 -41.36 -23.90 -17.71
CA ARG A 593 -42.11 -24.88 -16.91
C ARG A 593 -41.33 -25.37 -15.68
N GLY A 594 -40.01 -25.16 -15.66
CA GLY A 594 -39.13 -25.55 -14.57
C GLY A 594 -39.37 -24.71 -13.31
N SER A 595 -39.18 -25.34 -12.15
CA SER A 595 -39.07 -24.64 -10.87
C SER A 595 -37.76 -23.85 -10.73
N TYR A 596 -36.78 -24.16 -11.57
CA TYR A 596 -35.51 -23.45 -11.72
C TYR A 596 -35.30 -23.00 -13.16
N LEU A 597 -34.67 -21.84 -13.32
CA LEU A 597 -34.22 -21.30 -14.59
C LEU A 597 -32.70 -21.36 -14.65
N LEU A 598 -32.18 -21.91 -15.75
CA LEU A 598 -30.77 -21.90 -16.09
C LEU A 598 -30.59 -20.99 -17.31
N LEU A 599 -29.99 -19.83 -17.10
CA LEU A 599 -29.52 -18.96 -18.18
C LEU A 599 -28.26 -19.59 -18.76
N LEU A 600 -28.21 -19.78 -20.08
CA LEU A 600 -27.05 -20.37 -20.75
C LEU A 600 -26.84 -19.70 -22.11
N ASP A 601 -25.66 -19.14 -22.34
CA ASP A 601 -25.34 -18.54 -23.64
C ASP A 601 -25.20 -19.63 -24.73
N ASN A 602 -25.47 -19.26 -25.98
CA ASN A 602 -25.43 -20.19 -27.13
C ASN A 602 -24.02 -20.68 -27.48
N ASP A 603 -22.98 -20.15 -26.87
CA ASP A 603 -21.58 -20.50 -27.06
C ASP A 603 -20.94 -21.12 -25.80
N CYS A 604 -21.78 -21.67 -24.91
CA CYS A 604 -21.38 -22.49 -23.79
C CYS A 604 -21.42 -24.00 -24.13
N GLU A 605 -20.40 -24.73 -23.69
CA GLU A 605 -20.31 -26.19 -23.84
C GLU A 605 -20.08 -26.85 -22.47
N VAL A 606 -20.90 -27.85 -22.14
CA VAL A 606 -20.79 -28.60 -20.87
C VAL A 606 -19.96 -29.87 -21.07
N GLN A 607 -19.15 -30.24 -20.07
CA GLN A 607 -18.22 -31.37 -20.17
C GLN A 607 -18.44 -32.43 -19.08
N ASP A 608 -18.78 -32.01 -17.86
CA ASP A 608 -18.95 -32.90 -16.72
C ASP A 608 -20.41 -33.37 -16.59
N PRO A 609 -20.72 -34.67 -16.57
CA PRO A 609 -22.09 -35.15 -16.41
C PRO A 609 -22.78 -34.78 -15.09
N ALA A 610 -22.01 -34.49 -14.03
CA ALA A 610 -22.54 -34.11 -12.73
C ALA A 610 -22.79 -32.60 -12.58
N TRP A 611 -22.42 -31.77 -13.58
CA TRP A 611 -22.38 -30.31 -13.46
C TRP A 611 -23.68 -29.68 -12.95
N LEU A 612 -24.83 -30.07 -13.51
CA LEU A 612 -26.13 -29.52 -13.14
C LEU A 612 -26.58 -30.03 -11.77
N ALA A 613 -26.25 -31.26 -11.40
CA ALA A 613 -26.52 -31.77 -10.06
C ALA A 613 -25.73 -30.99 -8.99
N THR A 614 -24.48 -30.63 -9.29
CA THR A 614 -23.65 -29.76 -8.44
C THR A 614 -24.31 -28.38 -8.25
N LEU A 615 -24.70 -27.71 -9.34
CA LEU A 615 -25.38 -26.41 -9.27
C LEU A 615 -26.71 -26.49 -8.51
N MET A 616 -27.53 -27.51 -8.80
CA MET A 616 -28.82 -27.73 -8.14
C MET A 616 -28.67 -27.97 -6.64
N SER A 617 -27.64 -28.70 -6.20
CA SER A 617 -27.38 -28.93 -4.78
C SER A 617 -27.16 -27.64 -3.98
N ILE A 618 -26.62 -26.61 -4.64
CA ILE A 618 -26.42 -25.28 -4.05
C ILE A 618 -27.69 -24.43 -4.21
N ALA A 619 -28.30 -24.41 -5.40
CA ALA A 619 -29.49 -23.58 -5.69
C ALA A 619 -30.74 -23.97 -4.89
N GLN A 620 -30.85 -25.24 -4.46
CA GLN A 620 -31.95 -25.71 -3.62
C GLN A 620 -31.87 -25.19 -2.18
N ARG A 621 -30.77 -24.57 -1.78
CA ARG A 621 -30.65 -23.95 -0.46
C ARG A 621 -31.53 -22.68 -0.37
N PRO A 622 -32.36 -22.54 0.68
CA PRO A 622 -33.29 -21.41 0.80
C PRO A 622 -32.63 -20.04 0.73
N GLU A 623 -31.45 -19.90 1.34
CA GLU A 623 -30.71 -18.64 1.38
C GLU A 623 -30.03 -18.26 0.07
N VAL A 624 -29.81 -19.22 -0.84
CA VAL A 624 -29.13 -18.98 -2.13
C VAL A 624 -30.14 -18.44 -3.14
N GLY A 625 -29.87 -17.27 -3.71
CA GLY A 625 -30.69 -16.67 -4.76
C GLY A 625 -30.26 -17.05 -6.17
N ALA A 626 -28.94 -17.14 -6.40
CA ALA A 626 -28.35 -17.53 -7.67
C ALA A 626 -27.04 -18.29 -7.47
N VAL A 627 -26.72 -19.19 -8.40
CA VAL A 627 -25.44 -19.90 -8.44
C VAL A 627 -24.85 -19.96 -9.85
N GLY A 628 -23.54 -19.79 -9.95
CA GLY A 628 -22.78 -19.91 -11.21
C GLY A 628 -21.59 -20.86 -11.08
N PRO A 629 -21.23 -21.59 -12.15
CA PRO A 629 -20.06 -22.46 -12.19
C PRO A 629 -18.78 -21.67 -12.51
N LYS A 630 -17.63 -22.35 -12.43
CA LYS A 630 -16.39 -21.88 -13.07
C LYS A 630 -16.58 -21.86 -14.59
N LEU A 631 -16.39 -20.71 -15.23
CA LEU A 631 -16.33 -20.64 -16.69
C LEU A 631 -14.88 -20.68 -17.13
N CYS A 632 -14.57 -21.47 -18.15
CA CYS A 632 -13.22 -21.62 -18.70
C CYS A 632 -13.21 -21.29 -20.20
N PHE A 633 -12.09 -20.72 -20.66
CA PHE A 633 -11.77 -20.67 -22.08
C PHE A 633 -11.39 -22.07 -22.59
N ARG A 634 -11.39 -22.25 -23.92
CA ARG A 634 -10.93 -23.51 -24.55
C ARG A 634 -9.48 -23.88 -24.26
N ASP A 635 -8.64 -22.91 -23.92
CA ASP A 635 -7.25 -23.15 -23.52
C ASP A 635 -7.10 -23.60 -22.04
N GLY A 636 -8.24 -23.75 -21.34
CA GLY A 636 -8.31 -24.20 -19.95
C GLY A 636 -8.20 -23.07 -18.92
N ARG A 637 -7.84 -21.84 -19.32
CA ARG A 637 -7.76 -20.72 -18.36
C ARG A 637 -9.14 -20.33 -17.85
N VAL A 638 -9.19 -19.82 -16.63
CA VAL A 638 -10.40 -19.29 -16.03
C VAL A 638 -10.87 -18.08 -16.83
N GLN A 639 -12.11 -18.12 -17.28
CA GLN A 639 -12.80 -16.96 -17.84
C GLN A 639 -13.62 -16.27 -16.75
N HIS A 640 -14.34 -17.01 -15.90
CA HIS A 640 -15.17 -16.40 -14.85
C HIS A 640 -15.01 -17.13 -13.51
N GLY A 641 -14.53 -16.39 -12.52
CA GLY A 641 -14.34 -16.84 -11.13
C GLY A 641 -15.30 -16.21 -10.12
N GLY A 642 -16.41 -15.62 -10.60
CA GLY A 642 -17.31 -14.79 -9.81
C GLY A 642 -16.96 -13.30 -9.88
N TYR A 643 -17.97 -12.44 -9.95
CA TYR A 643 -17.77 -10.99 -9.97
C TYR A 643 -17.62 -10.42 -8.55
N LEU A 644 -16.67 -9.50 -8.44
CA LEU A 644 -16.54 -8.59 -7.29
C LEU A 644 -16.86 -7.17 -7.73
N THR A 645 -17.30 -6.36 -6.79
CA THR A 645 -17.62 -4.96 -6.99
C THR A 645 -16.72 -4.07 -6.14
N GLY A 646 -16.74 -2.75 -6.35
CA GLY A 646 -15.85 -1.83 -5.62
C GLY A 646 -14.40 -1.87 -6.07
N ILE A 647 -14.12 -2.39 -7.27
CA ILE A 647 -12.79 -2.48 -7.86
C ILE A 647 -12.82 -1.85 -9.26
N GLN A 648 -11.75 -1.17 -9.64
CA GLN A 648 -11.52 -0.45 -10.89
C GLN A 648 -12.67 0.50 -11.26
N ARG A 649 -13.57 0.04 -12.13
CA ARG A 649 -14.72 0.81 -12.63
C ARG A 649 -16.07 0.35 -12.05
N GLY A 650 -16.05 -0.50 -11.02
CA GLY A 650 -17.22 -0.86 -10.22
C GLY A 650 -17.55 -2.36 -10.24
N VAL A 651 -17.23 -3.09 -11.30
CA VAL A 651 -17.41 -4.55 -11.41
C VAL A 651 -16.15 -5.14 -12.06
N VAL A 652 -15.57 -6.17 -11.45
CA VAL A 652 -14.36 -6.85 -11.91
C VAL A 652 -14.55 -8.36 -11.83
N ASN A 653 -13.93 -9.05 -12.78
CA ASN A 653 -13.74 -10.49 -12.75
C ASN A 653 -12.28 -10.77 -12.33
N PRO A 654 -12.01 -10.96 -11.04
CA PRO A 654 -10.65 -10.82 -10.49
C PRO A 654 -9.71 -11.98 -10.83
N PHE A 655 -10.23 -13.05 -11.42
CA PHE A 655 -9.50 -14.27 -11.76
C PHE A 655 -9.53 -14.58 -13.26
N GLU A 656 -9.93 -13.62 -14.10
CA GLU A 656 -9.88 -13.81 -15.54
C GLU A 656 -8.44 -14.07 -15.99
N PHE A 657 -8.26 -15.09 -16.84
CA PHE A 657 -6.98 -15.60 -17.33
C PHE A 657 -6.08 -16.34 -16.32
N SER A 658 -6.53 -16.54 -15.07
CA SER A 658 -5.85 -17.44 -14.13
C SER A 658 -5.76 -18.86 -14.68
N ALA A 659 -4.75 -19.60 -14.22
CA ALA A 659 -4.62 -21.03 -14.55
C ALA A 659 -5.78 -21.83 -13.91
N ALA A 660 -6.20 -22.91 -14.56
CA ALA A 660 -7.35 -23.71 -14.13
C ALA A 660 -7.22 -24.28 -12.71
N ASP A 661 -5.98 -24.65 -12.36
CA ASP A 661 -5.55 -25.29 -11.11
C ASP A 661 -5.02 -24.30 -10.07
N GLU A 662 -5.02 -23.00 -10.39
CA GLU A 662 -4.65 -21.96 -9.44
C GLU A 662 -5.65 -21.93 -8.27
N ALA A 663 -5.15 -21.82 -7.04
CA ALA A 663 -6.02 -21.72 -5.87
C ALA A 663 -6.70 -20.34 -5.75
N GLY A 664 -6.04 -19.29 -6.26
CA GLY A 664 -6.45 -17.90 -6.08
C GLY A 664 -6.27 -17.41 -4.63
N TYR A 665 -6.53 -16.11 -4.43
CA TYR A 665 -6.51 -15.49 -3.10
C TYR A 665 -7.49 -16.21 -2.16
N LEU A 666 -7.04 -16.55 -0.95
CA LEU A 666 -7.83 -17.31 0.04
C LEU A 666 -8.55 -18.56 -0.54
N HIS A 667 -7.94 -19.25 -1.51
CA HIS A 667 -8.53 -20.43 -2.17
C HIS A 667 -9.85 -20.16 -2.92
N TYR A 668 -10.15 -18.91 -3.29
CA TYR A 668 -11.41 -18.56 -3.98
C TYR A 668 -11.66 -19.37 -5.25
N LEU A 669 -10.63 -19.81 -5.98
CA LEU A 669 -10.79 -20.64 -7.19
C LEU A 669 -10.90 -22.15 -6.91
N SER A 670 -10.75 -22.56 -5.65
CA SER A 670 -10.76 -23.96 -5.20
C SER A 670 -11.97 -24.32 -4.34
N VAL A 671 -12.69 -23.34 -3.78
CA VAL A 671 -13.86 -23.60 -2.93
C VAL A 671 -15.11 -22.81 -3.35
N THR A 672 -16.27 -23.36 -3.04
CA THR A 672 -17.55 -22.67 -3.16
C THR A 672 -17.58 -21.49 -2.18
N HIS A 673 -17.90 -20.29 -2.66
CA HIS A 673 -17.94 -19.08 -1.83
C HIS A 673 -19.00 -18.09 -2.33
N ASN A 674 -19.42 -17.17 -1.46
CA ASN A 674 -20.36 -16.13 -1.86
C ASN A 674 -19.63 -15.02 -2.62
N VAL A 675 -20.24 -14.53 -3.70
CA VAL A 675 -19.71 -13.48 -4.59
C VAL A 675 -20.78 -12.38 -4.78
N SER A 676 -20.41 -11.28 -5.44
CA SER A 676 -21.34 -10.17 -5.67
C SER A 676 -22.23 -10.37 -6.89
N ALA A 677 -21.74 -11.10 -7.90
CA ALA A 677 -22.57 -11.59 -8.99
C ALA A 677 -21.91 -12.79 -9.67
N VAL A 678 -22.69 -13.54 -10.44
CA VAL A 678 -22.21 -14.58 -11.37
C VAL A 678 -22.66 -14.24 -12.78
N SER A 679 -21.91 -14.71 -13.79
CA SER A 679 -22.18 -14.40 -15.19
C SER A 679 -23.52 -14.94 -15.67
N GLY A 680 -24.26 -14.13 -16.43
CA GLY A 680 -25.45 -14.55 -17.18
C GLY A 680 -25.19 -15.67 -18.18
N SER A 681 -23.93 -15.87 -18.61
CA SER A 681 -23.55 -16.96 -19.53
C SER A 681 -23.82 -18.36 -18.97
N CYS A 682 -23.82 -18.51 -17.64
CA CYS A 682 -24.32 -19.71 -16.99
C CYS A 682 -24.75 -19.38 -15.55
N LEU A 683 -26.04 -19.12 -15.35
CA LEU A 683 -26.61 -18.74 -14.04
C LEU A 683 -27.85 -19.58 -13.76
N LEU A 684 -27.88 -20.23 -12.60
CA LEU A 684 -29.04 -21.00 -12.12
C LEU A 684 -29.74 -20.23 -11.00
N THR A 685 -31.07 -20.08 -11.10
CA THR A 685 -31.91 -19.39 -10.12
C THR A 685 -33.28 -20.07 -9.98
N ARG A 686 -33.96 -19.88 -8.84
CA ARG A 686 -35.36 -20.30 -8.70
C ARG A 686 -36.27 -19.45 -9.59
N THR A 687 -37.21 -20.09 -10.29
CA THR A 687 -38.16 -19.41 -11.19
C THR A 687 -39.03 -18.41 -10.42
N ALA A 688 -39.57 -18.82 -9.27
CA ALA A 688 -40.39 -17.95 -8.43
C ALA A 688 -39.62 -16.69 -7.98
N LEU A 689 -38.35 -16.86 -7.60
CA LEU A 689 -37.49 -15.78 -7.15
C LEU A 689 -37.10 -14.83 -8.29
N PHE A 690 -36.87 -15.37 -9.50
CA PHE A 690 -36.61 -14.56 -10.69
C PHE A 690 -37.78 -13.61 -10.98
N HIS A 691 -39.01 -14.10 -10.89
CA HIS A 691 -40.20 -13.26 -11.05
C HIS A 691 -40.40 -12.28 -9.89
N GLU A 692 -40.17 -12.71 -8.65
CA GLU A 692 -40.28 -11.84 -7.46
C GLU A 692 -39.29 -10.67 -7.50
N ALA A 693 -38.06 -10.92 -7.96
CA ALA A 693 -37.04 -9.88 -8.16
C ALA A 693 -37.31 -8.97 -9.38
N GLY A 694 -38.37 -9.23 -10.15
CA GLY A 694 -38.73 -8.46 -11.34
C GLY A 694 -37.88 -8.77 -12.58
N GLY A 695 -37.24 -9.95 -12.63
CA GLY A 695 -36.41 -10.39 -13.74
C GLY A 695 -35.20 -9.51 -14.04
N LEU A 696 -34.67 -9.65 -15.26
CA LEU A 696 -33.58 -8.83 -15.77
C LEU A 696 -34.11 -7.44 -16.19
N ASP A 697 -33.38 -6.37 -15.90
CA ASP A 697 -33.78 -5.01 -16.28
C ASP A 697 -33.44 -4.75 -17.77
N GLU A 698 -34.42 -5.01 -18.62
CA GLU A 698 -34.29 -4.93 -20.08
C GLU A 698 -34.25 -3.50 -20.65
N GLU A 699 -34.58 -2.49 -19.84
CA GLU A 699 -34.52 -1.09 -20.24
C GLU A 699 -33.13 -0.49 -19.98
N ALA A 700 -32.59 -0.69 -18.77
CA ALA A 700 -31.30 -0.13 -18.38
C ALA A 700 -30.10 -0.98 -18.84
N PHE A 701 -30.29 -2.30 -18.90
CA PHE A 701 -29.22 -3.29 -19.10
C PHE A 701 -29.56 -4.28 -20.22
N ALA A 702 -29.95 -3.78 -21.39
CA ALA A 702 -30.32 -4.62 -22.53
C ALA A 702 -29.25 -5.62 -23.00
N LEU A 703 -27.96 -5.31 -22.77
CA LEU A 703 -26.82 -6.09 -23.27
C LEU A 703 -25.77 -6.41 -22.19
N PHE A 704 -25.38 -5.43 -21.37
CA PHE A 704 -24.33 -5.58 -20.37
C PHE A 704 -24.88 -5.38 -18.95
N TYR A 705 -24.37 -6.15 -17.98
CA TYR A 705 -24.63 -6.02 -16.55
C TYR A 705 -26.06 -6.36 -16.07
N ALA A 706 -26.90 -6.97 -16.91
CA ALA A 706 -28.23 -7.43 -16.50
C ALA A 706 -28.16 -8.51 -15.40
N ASP A 707 -27.20 -9.40 -15.53
CA ASP A 707 -26.84 -10.45 -14.58
C ASP A 707 -26.34 -9.88 -13.25
N VAL A 708 -25.48 -8.85 -13.31
CA VAL A 708 -24.99 -8.15 -12.13
C VAL A 708 -26.13 -7.41 -11.42
N ASP A 709 -26.96 -6.67 -12.14
CA ASP A 709 -28.16 -6.01 -11.59
C ASP A 709 -29.08 -7.02 -10.90
N TYR A 710 -29.34 -8.16 -11.55
CA TYR A 710 -30.15 -9.23 -10.98
C TYR A 710 -29.55 -9.79 -9.68
N CYS A 711 -28.26 -10.12 -9.68
CA CYS A 711 -27.57 -10.59 -8.48
C CYS A 711 -27.59 -9.56 -7.33
N LEU A 712 -27.53 -8.26 -7.66
CA LEU A 712 -27.63 -7.18 -6.68
C LEU A 712 -29.07 -7.02 -6.14
N LYS A 713 -30.10 -7.18 -6.98
CA LYS A 713 -31.51 -7.26 -6.53
C LYS A 713 -31.72 -8.39 -5.54
N LEU A 714 -31.17 -9.58 -5.81
CA LEU A 714 -31.27 -10.73 -4.90
C LEU A 714 -30.63 -10.43 -3.54
N GLN A 715 -29.44 -9.84 -3.54
CA GLN A 715 -28.75 -9.47 -2.30
C GLN A 715 -29.45 -8.38 -1.52
N ALA A 716 -30.05 -7.39 -2.19
CA ALA A 716 -30.87 -6.38 -1.54
C ALA A 716 -32.09 -6.99 -0.81
N ASN A 717 -32.56 -8.15 -1.25
CA ASN A 717 -33.62 -8.94 -0.62
C ASN A 717 -33.10 -10.00 0.38
N GLY A 718 -31.81 -9.98 0.73
CA GLY A 718 -31.22 -10.85 1.75
C GLY A 718 -30.75 -12.22 1.26
N TYR A 719 -30.83 -12.51 -0.04
CA TYR A 719 -30.28 -13.74 -0.60
C TYR A 719 -28.76 -13.66 -0.81
N VAL A 720 -28.09 -14.81 -0.81
CA VAL A 720 -26.69 -14.92 -1.20
C VAL A 720 -26.55 -15.38 -2.65
N VAL A 721 -25.49 -14.92 -3.32
CA VAL A 721 -25.09 -15.40 -4.64
C VAL A 721 -23.83 -16.24 -4.44
N SER A 722 -23.84 -17.47 -4.96
CA SER A 722 -22.73 -18.42 -4.77
C SER A 722 -22.04 -18.74 -6.09
N TRP A 723 -20.73 -18.82 -6.07
CA TRP A 723 -19.94 -19.34 -7.17
C TRP A 723 -19.30 -20.67 -6.72
N THR A 724 -19.26 -21.66 -7.62
CA THR A 724 -18.67 -22.97 -7.31
C THR A 724 -17.62 -23.40 -8.34
N PRO A 725 -16.43 -23.84 -7.89
CA PRO A 725 -15.43 -24.46 -8.74
C PRO A 725 -15.64 -25.96 -8.93
N GLU A 726 -16.65 -26.55 -8.27
CA GLU A 726 -16.90 -27.99 -8.28
C GLU A 726 -17.47 -28.49 -9.61
N CYS A 727 -17.90 -27.59 -10.49
CA CYS A 727 -18.17 -27.87 -11.89
C CYS A 727 -17.68 -26.73 -12.79
N SER A 728 -17.40 -27.05 -14.06
CA SER A 728 -16.93 -26.10 -15.05
C SER A 728 -17.71 -26.17 -16.36
N VAL A 729 -17.90 -25.02 -16.98
CA VAL A 729 -18.51 -24.87 -18.31
C VAL A 729 -17.53 -24.14 -19.22
N LEU A 730 -17.33 -24.64 -20.44
CA LEU A 730 -16.53 -23.94 -21.44
C LEU A 730 -17.36 -22.81 -22.05
N HIS A 731 -16.78 -21.64 -22.24
CA HIS A 731 -17.45 -20.51 -22.87
C HIS A 731 -16.51 -19.82 -23.87
N MET A 732 -17.01 -19.55 -25.08
CA MET A 732 -16.21 -18.97 -26.18
C MET A 732 -16.01 -17.45 -26.08
N GLY A 733 -16.50 -16.81 -25.01
CA GLY A 733 -16.21 -15.41 -24.69
C GLY A 733 -17.10 -14.42 -25.44
N GLY A 734 -18.37 -14.74 -25.63
CA GLY A 734 -19.33 -13.86 -26.31
C GLY A 734 -19.07 -13.78 -27.81
N ALA A 735 -18.75 -14.92 -28.43
CA ALA A 735 -18.35 -14.99 -29.84
C ALA A 735 -19.40 -14.34 -30.77
N THR A 736 -20.70 -14.52 -30.47
CA THR A 736 -21.78 -13.90 -31.25
C THR A 736 -21.76 -12.37 -31.16
N LEU A 737 -21.47 -11.77 -30.00
CA LEU A 737 -21.41 -10.31 -29.84
C LEU A 737 -20.17 -9.71 -30.54
N LEU A 738 -19.01 -10.35 -30.34
CA LEU A 738 -17.72 -9.91 -30.89
C LEU A 738 -17.66 -9.99 -32.42
N LEU A 739 -18.44 -10.88 -33.03
CA LEU A 739 -18.52 -11.05 -34.49
C LEU A 739 -19.58 -10.15 -35.15
N THR A 740 -20.59 -9.68 -34.42
CA THR A 740 -21.74 -8.96 -35.01
C THR A 740 -21.76 -7.46 -34.76
N GLN A 741 -21.07 -6.93 -33.72
CA GLN A 741 -21.00 -5.50 -33.44
C GLN A 741 -19.61 -4.90 -33.71
N GLU A 742 -19.60 -3.64 -34.18
CA GLU A 742 -18.36 -2.86 -34.21
C GLU A 742 -17.82 -2.65 -32.79
N LYS A 743 -16.54 -2.98 -32.56
CA LYS A 743 -15.88 -2.90 -31.24
C LYS A 743 -16.08 -1.55 -30.53
N ALA A 744 -16.08 -0.44 -31.26
CA ALA A 744 -16.25 0.90 -30.69
C ALA A 744 -17.68 1.13 -30.16
N ALA A 745 -18.70 0.64 -30.87
CA ALA A 745 -20.10 0.78 -30.45
C ALA A 745 -20.39 -0.08 -29.21
N ALA A 746 -19.86 -1.31 -29.16
CA ALA A 746 -19.97 -2.19 -27.99
C ALA A 746 -19.30 -1.57 -26.75
N ALA A 747 -18.11 -0.98 -26.91
CA ALA A 747 -17.41 -0.30 -25.82
C ALA A 747 -18.20 0.91 -25.26
N LEU A 748 -18.81 1.72 -26.13
CA LEU A 748 -19.65 2.84 -25.70
C LEU A 748 -20.91 2.36 -24.95
N ALA A 749 -21.59 1.33 -25.47
CA ALA A 749 -22.77 0.76 -24.82
C ALA A 749 -22.44 0.17 -23.44
N GLN A 750 -21.29 -0.49 -23.30
CA GLN A 750 -20.79 -0.99 -22.02
C GLN A 750 -20.51 0.16 -21.04
N GLU A 751 -19.90 1.25 -21.51
CA GLU A 751 -19.62 2.42 -20.68
C GLU A 751 -20.91 3.10 -20.20
N GLU A 752 -21.91 3.26 -21.06
CA GLU A 752 -23.21 3.79 -20.65
C GLU A 752 -23.93 2.87 -19.65
N ALA A 753 -23.92 1.56 -19.87
CA ALA A 753 -24.49 0.58 -18.95
C ALA A 753 -23.78 0.62 -17.59
N GLN A 754 -22.45 0.75 -17.57
CA GLN A 754 -21.67 0.91 -16.36
C GLN A 754 -22.05 2.19 -15.58
N GLN A 755 -22.28 3.31 -16.27
CA GLN A 755 -22.74 4.54 -15.62
C GLN A 755 -24.14 4.40 -15.02
N ARG A 756 -25.07 3.73 -15.73
CA ARG A 756 -26.41 3.40 -15.21
C ARG A 756 -26.33 2.49 -13.99
N LEU A 757 -25.46 1.47 -14.02
CA LEU A 757 -25.22 0.55 -12.90
C LEU A 757 -24.67 1.31 -11.69
N LEU A 758 -23.69 2.18 -11.88
CA LEU A 758 -23.13 3.03 -10.82
C LEU A 758 -24.18 3.98 -10.21
N ALA A 759 -25.04 4.55 -11.04
CA ALA A 759 -26.13 5.41 -10.57
C ALA A 759 -27.17 4.63 -9.75
N LYS A 760 -27.54 3.42 -10.19
CA LYS A 760 -28.56 2.57 -9.56
C LYS A 760 -28.04 1.90 -8.27
N TRP A 761 -26.81 1.41 -8.28
CA TRP A 761 -26.24 0.54 -7.23
C TRP A 761 -25.03 1.14 -6.51
N ARG A 762 -24.91 2.47 -6.46
CA ARG A 762 -23.74 3.18 -5.91
C ARG A 762 -23.17 2.57 -4.62
N HIS A 763 -24.02 2.32 -3.62
CA HIS A 763 -23.58 1.77 -2.34
C HIS A 763 -23.02 0.35 -2.47
N ALA A 764 -23.73 -0.54 -3.20
CA ALA A 764 -23.28 -1.91 -3.38
C ALA A 764 -21.97 -1.97 -4.18
N LEU A 765 -21.81 -1.09 -5.17
CA LEU A 765 -20.63 -1.02 -6.03
C LEU A 765 -19.42 -0.32 -5.41
N THR A 766 -19.53 0.23 -4.21
CA THR A 766 -18.43 0.94 -3.52
C THR A 766 -18.05 0.29 -2.20
N GLN A 767 -18.95 -0.51 -1.61
CA GLN A 767 -18.76 -1.19 -0.33
C GLN A 767 -19.05 -2.69 -0.46
N ASP A 768 -18.28 -3.37 -1.31
CA ASP A 768 -18.41 -4.81 -1.46
C ASP A 768 -17.91 -5.53 -0.19
N ARG A 769 -18.81 -6.23 0.51
CA ARG A 769 -18.45 -7.00 1.71
C ARG A 769 -17.56 -8.21 1.41
N ARG A 770 -17.44 -8.63 0.14
CA ARG A 770 -16.61 -9.75 -0.31
C ARG A 770 -15.21 -9.30 -0.75
N TYR A 771 -14.97 -8.00 -0.84
CA TYR A 771 -13.65 -7.45 -1.12
C TYR A 771 -13.17 -6.58 0.04
N HIS A 772 -11.96 -6.81 0.52
CA HIS A 772 -11.48 -6.15 1.73
C HIS A 772 -11.25 -4.65 1.50
N PRO A 773 -11.68 -3.74 2.39
CA PRO A 773 -11.55 -2.29 2.19
C PRO A 773 -10.09 -1.79 2.16
N LEU A 774 -9.15 -2.51 2.80
CA LEU A 774 -7.72 -2.18 2.74
C LEU A 774 -7.00 -2.75 1.50
N MET A 775 -7.71 -3.45 0.61
CA MET A 775 -7.14 -3.87 -0.67
C MET A 775 -7.17 -2.73 -1.69
N ALA A 776 -6.25 -2.77 -2.65
CA ALA A 776 -6.21 -1.85 -3.76
C ALA A 776 -7.52 -1.91 -4.54
N LYS A 777 -8.15 -0.74 -4.69
CA LYS A 777 -9.35 -0.58 -5.51
C LYS A 777 -9.00 -0.40 -6.99
N TYR A 778 -7.74 -0.13 -7.32
CA TYR A 778 -7.26 0.07 -8.69
C TYR A 778 -5.98 -0.74 -8.89
N GLY A 779 -5.80 -1.26 -10.10
CA GLY A 779 -4.67 -2.15 -10.42
C GLY A 779 -5.01 -3.62 -10.21
N GLU A 780 -4.03 -4.38 -9.72
CA GLU A 780 -4.12 -5.81 -9.48
C GLU A 780 -5.01 -6.12 -8.26
N PRO A 781 -6.09 -6.91 -8.41
CA PRO A 781 -6.95 -7.32 -7.30
C PRO A 781 -6.18 -8.07 -6.20
N PHE A 782 -6.69 -8.00 -4.98
CA PHE A 782 -6.14 -8.69 -3.80
C PHE A 782 -4.74 -8.24 -3.34
N THR A 783 -4.27 -7.09 -3.82
CA THR A 783 -3.08 -6.40 -3.31
C THR A 783 -3.44 -5.40 -2.21
N VAL A 784 -2.52 -5.08 -1.29
CA VAL A 784 -2.77 -4.10 -0.21
C VAL A 784 -2.71 -2.68 -0.77
N SER A 785 -3.61 -1.80 -0.35
CA SER A 785 -3.59 -0.39 -0.73
C SER A 785 -2.59 0.42 0.12
N GLU A 786 -1.58 0.99 -0.54
CA GLU A 786 -0.62 1.90 0.09
C GLU A 786 -1.23 3.25 0.47
N GLN A 787 -2.24 3.67 -0.28
CA GLN A 787 -2.85 4.99 -0.13
C GLN A 787 -3.87 4.97 1.00
N MET A 788 -4.60 3.87 1.19
CA MET A 788 -5.56 3.69 2.27
C MET A 788 -4.91 3.43 3.63
N ALA A 789 -3.60 3.17 3.67
CA ALA A 789 -2.82 2.99 4.90
C ALA A 789 -3.03 4.11 5.93
N ARG A 790 -3.21 5.34 5.48
CA ARG A 790 -3.25 6.53 6.35
C ARG A 790 -4.65 7.04 6.62
N ILE A 791 -5.66 6.26 6.23
CA ILE A 791 -7.07 6.62 6.35
C ILE A 791 -7.75 5.64 7.30
N PHE A 792 -8.29 6.17 8.40
CA PHE A 792 -9.03 5.38 9.37
C PHE A 792 -10.55 5.46 9.14
N PRO A 793 -11.32 4.47 9.63
CA PRO A 793 -12.77 4.60 9.74
C PRO A 793 -13.14 5.80 10.62
N SER A 794 -14.25 6.50 10.31
CA SER A 794 -14.70 7.64 11.11
C SER A 794 -14.95 7.23 12.55
N LEU A 795 -14.52 8.03 13.52
CA LEU A 795 -14.76 7.83 14.95
C LEU A 795 -16.24 7.49 15.24
N PRO A 796 -16.53 6.62 16.22
CA PRO A 796 -17.91 6.27 16.58
C PRO A 796 -18.78 7.52 16.76
N GLY A 797 -19.91 7.59 16.05
CA GLY A 797 -20.83 8.74 16.08
C GLY A 797 -20.46 9.91 15.16
N ARG A 798 -19.36 9.86 14.40
CA ARG A 798 -18.86 10.94 13.52
C ARG A 798 -18.82 12.32 14.21
N PRO A 799 -18.12 12.44 15.35
CA PRO A 799 -18.07 13.68 16.14
C PRO A 799 -17.29 14.82 15.44
N LEU A 800 -16.48 14.50 14.43
CA LEU A 800 -15.57 15.43 13.75
C LEU A 800 -15.79 15.38 12.23
N PRO A 801 -15.49 16.48 11.51
CA PRO A 801 -15.50 16.46 10.06
C PRO A 801 -14.42 15.51 9.53
N ARG A 802 -14.77 14.71 8.52
CA ARG A 802 -13.88 13.75 7.87
C ARG A 802 -13.20 14.39 6.68
N PHE A 803 -11.87 14.41 6.68
CA PHE A 803 -11.09 15.15 5.71
C PHE A 803 -10.11 14.25 4.96
N MET A 804 -10.16 14.29 3.62
CA MET A 804 -9.17 13.67 2.73
C MET A 804 -8.15 14.72 2.31
N ALA A 805 -6.99 14.72 2.96
CA ALA A 805 -5.94 15.69 2.71
C ALA A 805 -4.94 15.17 1.66
N ALA A 806 -5.17 15.52 0.40
CA ALA A 806 -4.37 15.04 -0.72
C ALA A 806 -3.16 15.94 -1.01
N HIS A 807 -1.95 15.36 -0.96
CA HIS A 807 -0.68 16.06 -1.17
C HIS A 807 0.07 15.50 -2.39
N SER A 808 0.87 16.33 -3.07
CA SER A 808 1.58 15.95 -4.30
C SER A 808 2.88 15.17 -4.06
N GLY A 809 3.28 15.00 -2.80
CA GLY A 809 4.48 14.26 -2.39
C GLY A 809 4.90 14.59 -0.96
N TRP A 810 5.84 13.83 -0.40
CA TRP A 810 6.28 13.96 0.99
C TRP A 810 7.29 15.10 1.24
N TYR A 811 7.60 15.89 0.21
CA TYR A 811 8.66 16.88 0.22
C TYR A 811 8.15 18.32 0.24
N GLY A 812 8.92 19.21 0.86
CA GLY A 812 8.81 20.66 0.77
C GLY A 812 7.38 21.18 0.96
N CYS A 813 6.77 21.64 -0.14
CA CYS A 813 5.43 22.21 -0.17
C CYS A 813 4.35 21.24 0.35
N GLY A 814 4.41 19.94 0.02
CA GLY A 814 3.46 18.95 0.53
C GLY A 814 3.49 18.83 2.05
N ASN A 815 4.68 18.97 2.64
CA ASN A 815 4.87 18.90 4.08
C ASN A 815 4.26 20.13 4.78
N HIS A 816 4.66 21.33 4.35
CA HIS A 816 4.23 22.59 4.99
C HIS A 816 2.80 22.99 4.70
N ARG A 817 2.25 22.65 3.52
CA ARG A 817 0.93 23.10 3.10
C ARG A 817 -0.18 22.11 3.39
N VAL A 818 0.12 20.82 3.53
CA VAL A 818 -0.91 19.78 3.70
C VAL A 818 -0.62 18.91 4.92
N ILE A 819 0.53 18.23 4.95
CA ILE A 819 0.80 17.19 5.95
C ILE A 819 0.82 17.74 7.37
N GLN A 820 1.62 18.77 7.64
CA GLN A 820 1.78 19.30 9.00
C GLN A 820 0.55 20.10 9.48
N PRO A 821 -0.08 20.95 8.65
CA PRO A 821 -1.32 21.58 9.06
C PRO A 821 -2.43 20.55 9.36
N TRP A 822 -2.54 19.49 8.55
CA TRP A 822 -3.49 18.41 8.82
C TRP A 822 -3.23 17.69 10.14
N LYS A 823 -1.98 17.28 10.39
CA LYS A 823 -1.59 16.65 11.66
C LYS A 823 -1.88 17.55 12.86
N ALA A 824 -1.54 18.83 12.78
CA ALA A 824 -1.80 19.79 13.85
C ALA A 824 -3.32 19.97 14.11
N LEU A 825 -4.15 19.93 13.07
CA LEU A 825 -5.61 19.98 13.22
C LEU A 825 -6.19 18.68 13.83
N GLU A 826 -5.66 17.52 13.44
CA GLU A 826 -6.03 16.22 14.04
C GLU A 826 -5.66 16.19 15.53
N GLU A 827 -4.43 16.59 15.87
CA GLU A 827 -3.90 16.60 17.24
C GLU A 827 -4.75 17.48 18.19
N ASN A 828 -5.34 18.55 17.65
CA ASN A 828 -6.21 19.47 18.37
C ASN A 828 -7.72 19.15 18.22
N VAL A 829 -8.06 17.96 17.68
CA VAL A 829 -9.43 17.44 17.63
C VAL A 829 -10.37 18.33 16.80
N PHE A 830 -9.85 18.95 15.74
CA PHE A 830 -10.66 19.74 14.80
C PHE A 830 -11.17 18.95 13.59
N THR A 831 -10.48 17.86 13.25
CA THR A 831 -10.79 17.03 12.09
C THR A 831 -10.38 15.59 12.37
N GLU A 832 -10.96 14.68 11.60
CA GLU A 832 -10.46 13.31 11.43
C GLU A 832 -10.31 12.99 9.93
N GLY A 833 -9.93 11.75 9.59
CA GLY A 833 -9.81 11.31 8.20
C GLY A 833 -8.42 10.75 7.93
N GLY A 834 -7.72 11.31 6.93
CA GLY A 834 -6.36 10.89 6.64
C GLY A 834 -5.66 11.70 5.56
N LEU A 835 -4.34 11.46 5.47
CA LEU A 835 -3.47 11.96 4.42
C LEU A 835 -3.51 11.01 3.22
N TYR A 836 -3.50 11.59 2.02
CA TYR A 836 -3.53 10.86 0.76
C TYR A 836 -2.42 11.35 -0.17
N CYS A 837 -1.58 10.45 -0.67
CA CYS A 837 -0.51 10.83 -1.60
C CYS A 837 -1.00 10.75 -3.05
N GLY A 838 -0.98 11.87 -3.78
CA GLY A 838 -1.62 12.00 -5.09
C GLY A 838 -3.10 12.36 -4.98
N ALA A 839 -3.86 12.29 -6.08
CA ALA A 839 -5.28 12.61 -6.09
C ALA A 839 -6.14 11.36 -5.78
N PRO A 840 -7.06 11.41 -4.80
CA PRO A 840 -7.98 10.32 -4.48
C PRO A 840 -8.75 9.83 -5.69
N LYS A 841 -9.04 8.53 -5.79
CA LYS A 841 -9.89 8.04 -6.87
C LYS A 841 -11.36 8.05 -6.44
N ALA A 842 -12.25 8.07 -7.43
CA ALA A 842 -13.68 8.24 -7.18
C ALA A 842 -14.29 7.14 -6.29
N LEU A 843 -13.86 5.87 -6.44
CA LEU A 843 -14.37 4.78 -5.59
C LEU A 843 -13.90 4.89 -4.14
N GLU A 844 -12.67 5.35 -3.91
CA GLU A 844 -12.14 5.55 -2.55
C GLU A 844 -12.83 6.73 -1.86
N VAL A 845 -13.11 7.81 -2.61
CA VAL A 845 -13.94 8.93 -2.12
C VAL A 845 -15.35 8.45 -1.79
N ALA A 846 -15.94 7.58 -2.63
CA ALA A 846 -17.26 7.02 -2.39
C ALA A 846 -17.31 6.08 -1.18
N GLU A 847 -16.26 5.31 -0.93
CA GLU A 847 -16.12 4.46 0.26
C GLU A 847 -15.91 5.30 1.53
N MET A 848 -15.11 6.36 1.43
CA MET A 848 -14.78 7.23 2.56
C MET A 848 -15.91 8.22 2.93
N GLN A 849 -16.72 8.69 1.97
CA GLN A 849 -17.73 9.72 2.21
C GLN A 849 -17.20 10.91 3.04
N PRO A 850 -16.12 11.58 2.57
CA PRO A 850 -15.53 12.70 3.30
C PRO A 850 -16.47 13.91 3.34
N ASP A 851 -16.29 14.76 4.34
CA ASP A 851 -16.96 16.06 4.46
C ASP A 851 -16.20 17.14 3.67
N ALA A 852 -14.88 16.99 3.51
CA ALA A 852 -14.10 17.79 2.58
C ALA A 852 -12.89 17.03 1.97
N ILE A 853 -12.51 17.44 0.76
CA ILE A 853 -11.40 16.91 -0.04
C ILE A 853 -10.47 18.07 -0.35
N LEU A 854 -9.22 18.00 0.10
CA LEU A 854 -8.18 18.97 -0.22
C LEU A 854 -7.30 18.41 -1.32
N LEU A 855 -7.07 19.16 -2.40
CA LEU A 855 -6.19 18.81 -3.51
C LEU A 855 -5.04 19.80 -3.60
N GLN A 856 -3.80 19.33 -3.42
CA GLN A 856 -2.61 20.14 -3.62
C GLN A 856 -2.23 20.29 -5.09
N LEU A 857 -2.06 21.54 -5.54
CA LEU A 857 -1.58 21.93 -6.87
C LEU A 857 -2.29 21.27 -8.07
N PRO A 858 -3.64 21.12 -8.08
CA PRO A 858 -4.32 20.50 -9.20
C PRO A 858 -4.19 21.38 -10.45
N SER A 859 -3.50 20.89 -11.48
CA SER A 859 -3.16 21.69 -12.68
C SER A 859 -3.28 20.92 -14.01
N GLY A 860 -3.56 19.62 -13.95
CA GLY A 860 -3.74 18.75 -15.12
C GLY A 860 -5.16 18.79 -15.72
N VAL A 861 -5.27 18.49 -17.02
CA VAL A 861 -6.55 18.50 -17.77
C VAL A 861 -7.57 17.47 -17.30
N GLY A 862 -7.16 16.44 -16.55
CA GLY A 862 -8.04 15.41 -16.00
C GLY A 862 -8.72 15.76 -14.68
N PHE A 863 -8.25 16.79 -13.95
CA PHE A 863 -8.84 17.18 -12.65
C PHE A 863 -10.31 17.61 -12.75
N PRO A 864 -10.74 18.40 -13.76
CA PRO A 864 -12.16 18.73 -13.96
C PRO A 864 -13.09 17.52 -14.03
N ASP A 865 -12.68 16.44 -14.70
CA ASP A 865 -13.50 15.23 -14.79
C ASP A 865 -13.46 14.44 -13.48
N LEU A 866 -12.30 14.37 -12.83
CA LEU A 866 -12.15 13.75 -11.50
C LEU A 866 -13.01 14.46 -10.43
N MET A 867 -13.04 15.80 -10.42
CA MET A 867 -13.87 16.58 -9.51
C MET A 867 -15.36 16.37 -9.80
N ARG A 868 -15.76 16.29 -11.09
CA ARG A 868 -17.13 15.91 -11.46
C ARG A 868 -17.50 14.52 -10.93
N GLN A 869 -16.58 13.56 -11.00
CA GLN A 869 -16.79 12.23 -10.43
C GLN A 869 -16.94 12.30 -8.90
N TYR A 870 -16.13 13.08 -8.17
CA TYR A 870 -16.30 13.25 -6.72
C TYR A 870 -17.70 13.77 -6.37
N ARG A 871 -18.22 14.77 -7.11
CA ARG A 871 -19.57 15.32 -6.92
C ARG A 871 -20.68 14.31 -7.18
N GLN A 872 -20.44 13.33 -8.06
CA GLN A 872 -21.38 12.24 -8.28
C GLN A 872 -21.38 11.24 -7.12
N GLN A 873 -20.30 11.16 -6.34
CA GLN A 873 -20.13 10.17 -5.27
C GLN A 873 -20.43 10.68 -3.86
N CYS A 874 -20.17 11.96 -3.58
CA CYS A 874 -20.32 12.54 -2.24
C CYS A 874 -20.63 14.06 -2.31
N ALA A 875 -21.06 14.61 -1.18
CA ALA A 875 -21.31 16.04 -1.00
C ALA A 875 -20.10 16.81 -0.44
N ALA A 876 -18.92 16.20 -0.44
CA ALA A 876 -17.71 16.79 0.15
C ALA A 876 -17.39 18.15 -0.46
N ARG A 877 -16.95 19.10 0.37
CA ARG A 877 -16.37 20.36 -0.10
C ARG A 877 -15.03 20.09 -0.79
N ILE A 878 -14.83 20.51 -2.03
CA ILE A 878 -13.56 20.39 -2.75
C ILE A 878 -12.79 21.68 -2.59
N ILE A 879 -11.64 21.57 -1.94
CA ILE A 879 -10.72 22.66 -1.63
C ILE A 879 -9.45 22.44 -2.45
N VAL A 880 -8.97 23.47 -3.13
CA VAL A 880 -7.72 23.41 -3.91
C VAL A 880 -6.66 24.30 -3.27
N GLU A 881 -5.44 23.80 -3.18
CA GLU A 881 -4.32 24.44 -2.47
C GLU A 881 -3.21 24.83 -3.47
N TYR A 882 -2.76 26.10 -3.41
CA TYR A 882 -1.65 26.60 -4.22
C TYR A 882 -0.68 27.46 -3.40
N ASP A 883 0.60 27.10 -3.43
CA ASP A 883 1.69 27.84 -2.76
C ASP A 883 2.41 28.84 -3.68
N ASP A 884 2.31 28.65 -5.01
CA ASP A 884 3.05 29.40 -6.02
C ASP A 884 2.15 29.94 -7.15
N PHE A 885 2.62 30.99 -7.83
CA PHE A 885 1.95 31.57 -9.00
C PHE A 885 2.25 30.80 -10.30
N LEU A 886 1.35 29.90 -10.67
CA LEU A 886 1.53 29.01 -11.83
C LEU A 886 1.26 29.62 -13.23
N PRO A 887 0.36 30.61 -13.42
CA PRO A 887 -0.01 31.11 -14.75
C PRO A 887 1.15 31.66 -15.60
N ASN A 888 2.20 32.21 -14.98
CA ASN A 888 3.33 32.78 -15.71
C ASN A 888 4.66 32.53 -14.96
N LEU A 889 5.24 31.35 -15.18
CA LEU A 889 6.53 30.97 -14.59
C LEU A 889 7.70 31.72 -15.26
N PRO A 890 8.71 32.17 -14.47
CA PRO A 890 9.91 32.80 -15.02
C PRO A 890 10.62 31.93 -16.06
N VAL A 891 11.25 32.56 -17.07
CA VAL A 891 11.96 31.83 -18.15
C VAL A 891 13.03 30.88 -17.60
N LYS A 892 13.70 31.29 -16.52
CA LYS A 892 14.79 30.54 -15.88
C LYS A 892 14.31 29.52 -14.83
N SER A 893 12.99 29.37 -14.64
CA SER A 893 12.45 28.40 -13.71
C SER A 893 12.57 26.98 -14.27
N ALA A 894 13.16 26.07 -13.50
CA ALA A 894 13.24 24.65 -13.84
C ALA A 894 11.85 23.99 -14.00
N LEU A 895 10.80 24.62 -13.45
CA LEU A 895 9.42 24.15 -13.56
C LEU A 895 8.78 24.46 -14.92
N LYS A 896 9.34 25.38 -15.71
CA LYS A 896 8.73 25.84 -16.97
C LYS A 896 8.50 24.72 -18.00
N HIS A 897 9.38 23.72 -18.04
CA HIS A 897 9.25 22.57 -18.94
C HIS A 897 8.24 21.52 -18.46
N LYS A 898 7.88 21.52 -17.17
CA LYS A 898 6.91 20.59 -16.58
C LYS A 898 5.46 21.03 -16.74
N PHE A 899 5.22 22.29 -17.11
CA PHE A 899 3.88 22.87 -17.21
C PHE A 899 3.58 23.32 -18.65
N PRO A 900 2.52 22.79 -19.29
CA PRO A 900 2.22 23.06 -20.71
C PRO A 900 1.67 24.48 -20.96
N GLN A 901 1.75 24.95 -22.22
CA GLN A 901 1.28 26.29 -22.63
C GLN A 901 -0.20 26.58 -22.31
N HIS A 902 -1.04 25.55 -22.12
CA HIS A 902 -2.47 25.69 -21.81
C HIS A 902 -2.80 25.67 -20.31
N ILE A 903 -1.80 25.75 -19.42
CA ILE A 903 -1.98 25.64 -17.97
C ILE A 903 -3.02 26.64 -17.41
N VAL A 904 -3.07 27.87 -17.93
CA VAL A 904 -4.03 28.89 -17.47
C VAL A 904 -5.48 28.43 -17.66
N LYS A 905 -5.78 27.79 -18.79
CA LYS A 905 -7.13 27.27 -19.09
C LYS A 905 -7.48 26.08 -18.20
N ALA A 906 -6.51 25.21 -17.91
CA ALA A 906 -6.69 24.08 -17.01
C ALA A 906 -6.92 24.55 -15.56
N LEU A 907 -6.07 25.46 -15.06
CA LEU A 907 -6.19 26.07 -13.74
C LEU A 907 -7.54 26.76 -13.56
N ARG A 908 -7.98 27.55 -14.55
CA ARG A 908 -9.29 28.20 -14.51
C ARG A 908 -10.43 27.19 -14.32
N ARG A 909 -10.46 26.12 -15.12
CA ARG A 909 -11.51 25.09 -15.01
C ARG A 909 -11.49 24.34 -13.67
N VAL A 910 -10.31 24.13 -13.10
CA VAL A 910 -10.15 23.50 -11.79
C VAL A 910 -10.68 24.42 -10.69
N MET A 911 -10.19 25.66 -10.65
CA MET A 911 -10.63 26.64 -9.66
C MET A 911 -12.13 26.90 -9.75
N GLU A 912 -12.70 27.07 -10.94
CA GLU A 912 -14.15 27.24 -11.16
C GLU A 912 -15.01 26.10 -10.58
N GLN A 913 -14.48 24.88 -10.49
CA GLN A 913 -15.19 23.72 -9.93
C GLN A 913 -14.93 23.49 -8.44
N ALA A 914 -13.91 24.15 -7.89
CA ALA A 914 -13.60 24.08 -6.47
C ALA A 914 -14.61 24.93 -5.70
N ASP A 915 -14.97 24.48 -4.49
CA ASP A 915 -15.78 25.29 -3.58
C ASP A 915 -14.96 26.42 -2.95
N ARG A 916 -13.64 26.20 -2.82
CA ARG A 916 -12.71 27.14 -2.19
C ARG A 916 -11.29 26.97 -2.73
N VAL A 917 -10.59 28.09 -2.88
CA VAL A 917 -9.16 28.13 -3.20
C VAL A 917 -8.39 28.61 -1.96
N VAL A 918 -7.36 27.88 -1.56
CA VAL A 918 -6.48 28.25 -0.44
C VAL A 918 -5.09 28.54 -0.98
N VAL A 919 -4.55 29.69 -0.58
CA VAL A 919 -3.24 30.17 -1.03
C VAL A 919 -2.33 30.53 0.14
N SER A 920 -1.03 30.65 -0.11
CA SER A 920 -0.03 30.92 0.94
C SER A 920 0.14 32.41 1.29
N THR A 921 -0.25 33.33 0.40
CA THR A 921 -0.03 34.78 0.59
C THR A 921 -1.15 35.64 0.02
N TRP A 922 -1.23 36.90 0.49
CA TRP A 922 -2.19 37.88 -0.02
C TRP A 922 -1.95 38.29 -1.48
N PRO A 923 -0.72 38.55 -1.96
CA PRO A 923 -0.50 38.83 -3.37
C PRO A 923 -0.88 37.65 -4.27
N LEU A 924 -0.69 36.41 -3.80
CA LEU A 924 -1.13 35.24 -4.56
C LEU A 924 -2.66 35.17 -4.62
N ALA A 925 -3.36 35.54 -3.54
CA ALA A 925 -4.82 35.65 -3.55
C ALA A 925 -5.31 36.71 -4.56
N GLU A 926 -4.67 37.89 -4.56
CA GLU A 926 -4.97 38.95 -5.52
C GLU A 926 -4.71 38.49 -6.97
N ALA A 927 -3.61 37.78 -7.22
CA ALA A 927 -3.27 37.26 -8.53
C ALA A 927 -4.25 36.18 -9.04
N TYR A 928 -4.93 35.47 -8.12
CA TYR A 928 -5.96 34.48 -8.45
C TYR A 928 -7.40 34.99 -8.36
N ALA A 929 -7.64 36.26 -8.00
CA ALA A 929 -8.98 36.82 -7.82
C ALA A 929 -9.89 36.70 -9.07
N ASP A 930 -9.29 36.70 -10.27
CA ASP A 930 -10.02 36.51 -11.54
C ASP A 930 -10.40 35.05 -11.84
N PHE A 931 -9.96 34.09 -11.01
CA PHE A 931 -10.19 32.66 -11.20
C PHE A 931 -11.23 32.10 -10.22
N HIS A 932 -11.36 32.68 -9.02
CA HIS A 932 -12.32 32.23 -8.01
C HIS A 932 -12.71 33.35 -7.03
N HIS A 933 -13.89 33.24 -6.44
CA HIS A 933 -14.47 34.26 -5.55
C HIS A 933 -14.28 33.98 -4.05
N ASP A 934 -14.13 32.72 -3.64
CA ASP A 934 -13.82 32.31 -2.25
C ASP A 934 -12.36 31.84 -2.16
N ILE A 935 -11.46 32.82 -2.10
CA ILE A 935 -10.03 32.61 -1.89
C ILE A 935 -9.69 32.90 -0.43
N ARG A 936 -9.06 31.94 0.25
CA ARG A 936 -8.58 32.08 1.63
C ARG A 936 -7.06 32.07 1.67
N VAL A 937 -6.48 32.97 2.46
CA VAL A 937 -5.04 32.96 2.73
C VAL A 937 -4.81 32.18 4.01
N ALA A 938 -4.03 31.10 3.91
CA ALA A 938 -3.43 30.42 5.04
C ALA A 938 -1.93 30.55 4.86
N GLN A 939 -1.25 31.30 5.71
CA GLN A 939 0.17 31.53 5.61
C GLN A 939 0.97 30.31 6.06
N ASN A 940 2.18 30.16 5.53
CA ASN A 940 3.07 29.09 5.96
C ASN A 940 3.41 29.23 7.45
N ARG A 941 3.35 28.09 8.15
CA ARG A 941 3.68 27.93 9.56
C ARG A 941 4.56 26.70 9.73
N LEU A 942 5.45 26.72 10.72
CA LEU A 942 6.34 25.60 11.01
C LEU A 942 5.72 24.66 12.04
N ALA A 943 5.93 23.36 11.82
CA ALA A 943 5.54 22.32 12.77
C ALA A 943 6.46 22.35 14.00
N ILE A 944 5.87 22.23 15.19
CA ILE A 944 6.60 22.44 16.45
C ILE A 944 7.54 21.27 16.75
N ASP A 945 7.09 20.06 16.46
CA ASP A 945 7.86 18.82 16.59
C ASP A 945 9.11 18.83 15.71
N GLN A 946 9.01 19.36 14.48
CA GLN A 946 10.12 19.41 13.54
C GLN A 946 11.09 20.58 13.77
N TRP A 947 10.58 21.77 14.13
CA TRP A 947 11.36 23.01 14.14
C TRP A 947 11.59 23.59 15.54
N GLY A 948 10.78 23.21 16.52
CA GLY A 948 10.73 23.87 17.84
C GLY A 948 11.98 23.69 18.70
N ALA A 949 12.72 22.61 18.52
CA ALA A 949 13.95 22.33 19.27
C ALA A 949 15.22 22.75 18.52
N LEU A 950 15.13 23.14 17.25
CA LEU A 950 16.30 23.35 16.41
C LEU A 950 17.03 24.66 16.73
N MET A 951 18.35 24.59 16.60
CA MET A 951 19.27 25.71 16.71
C MET A 951 20.59 25.36 16.01
N SER A 952 21.09 26.26 15.17
CA SER A 952 22.42 26.14 14.58
C SER A 952 23.51 26.51 15.58
N GLN A 953 24.64 25.81 15.51
CA GLN A 953 25.84 26.22 16.23
C GLN A 953 26.46 27.44 15.53
N ARG A 954 27.17 28.26 16.30
CA ARG A 954 27.79 29.50 15.84
C ARG A 954 29.31 29.33 15.80
N ARG A 955 29.95 29.95 14.82
CA ARG A 955 31.42 30.06 14.69
C ARG A 955 32.14 28.71 14.72
N THR A 956 31.57 27.72 14.02
CA THR A 956 32.15 26.38 13.91
C THR A 956 33.27 26.31 12.86
N GLY A 957 33.27 27.22 11.89
CA GLY A 957 34.25 27.31 10.82
C GLY A 957 35.54 28.03 11.22
N LYS A 958 36.58 27.93 10.37
CA LYS A 958 37.82 28.70 10.53
C LYS A 958 37.60 30.17 10.16
N LYS A 959 36.65 30.44 9.27
CA LYS A 959 36.11 31.77 8.93
C LYS A 959 34.60 31.79 9.22
N ILE A 960 34.01 32.98 9.13
CA ILE A 960 32.56 33.15 9.25
C ILE A 960 31.87 32.38 8.13
N ARG A 961 30.88 31.56 8.48
CA ARG A 961 30.14 30.71 7.56
C ARG A 961 28.95 31.45 6.99
N VAL A 962 29.00 31.79 5.71
CA VAL A 962 27.95 32.51 5.00
C VAL A 962 27.32 31.57 3.98
N GLY A 963 25.99 31.44 3.98
CA GLY A 963 25.38 30.41 3.15
C GLY A 963 24.00 30.68 2.60
N TRP A 964 23.57 29.75 1.75
CA TRP A 964 22.27 29.70 1.12
C TRP A 964 21.74 28.26 1.14
N ALA A 965 20.44 28.08 1.36
CA ALA A 965 19.78 26.79 1.26
C ALA A 965 18.48 26.95 0.46
N GLY A 966 18.20 26.02 -0.46
CA GLY A 966 16.99 26.03 -1.26
C GLY A 966 16.89 24.88 -2.27
N GLY A 967 15.75 24.77 -2.94
CA GLY A 967 15.48 23.69 -3.91
C GLY A 967 16.05 23.93 -5.32
N GLY A 968 15.87 22.96 -6.22
CA GLY A 968 16.44 22.93 -7.58
C GLY A 968 15.94 23.97 -8.61
N SER A 969 15.16 24.98 -8.22
CA SER A 969 14.47 25.92 -9.15
C SER A 969 14.89 27.39 -9.03
N HIS A 970 16.06 27.68 -8.42
CA HIS A 970 16.47 29.02 -8.00
C HIS A 970 17.62 29.65 -8.79
N THR A 971 17.82 29.26 -10.07
CA THR A 971 18.95 29.74 -10.88
C THR A 971 19.04 31.28 -10.95
N GLY A 972 17.92 31.96 -11.23
CA GLY A 972 17.89 33.43 -11.29
C GLY A 972 18.14 34.12 -9.94
N ASP A 973 17.79 33.48 -8.84
CA ASP A 973 18.00 34.01 -7.49
C ASP A 973 19.49 33.93 -7.10
N LEU A 974 20.16 32.82 -7.46
CA LEU A 974 21.59 32.61 -7.20
C LEU A 974 22.51 33.51 -8.04
N GLU A 975 22.08 33.92 -9.24
CA GLU A 975 22.82 34.88 -10.06
C GLU A 975 23.03 36.24 -9.36
N ILE A 976 22.10 36.65 -8.48
CA ILE A 976 22.18 37.92 -7.73
C ILE A 976 23.39 37.93 -6.79
N ILE A 977 23.67 36.80 -6.15
CA ILE A 977 24.72 36.69 -5.14
C ILE A 977 26.06 36.21 -5.72
N ARG A 978 26.09 35.70 -6.96
CA ARG A 978 27.32 35.24 -7.61
C ARG A 978 28.48 36.25 -7.58
N PRO A 979 28.28 37.55 -7.90
CA PRO A 979 29.36 38.53 -7.80
C PRO A 979 29.85 38.77 -6.36
N LEU A 980 28.97 38.62 -5.36
CA LEU A 980 29.33 38.75 -3.94
C LEU A 980 30.24 37.61 -3.50
N ILE A 981 29.94 36.40 -3.98
CA ILE A 981 30.74 35.20 -3.70
C ILE A 981 32.17 35.38 -4.20
N GLN A 982 32.34 35.85 -5.44
CA GLN A 982 33.65 36.14 -6.00
C GLN A 982 34.41 37.22 -5.20
N ALA A 983 33.70 38.26 -4.76
CA ALA A 983 34.30 39.37 -4.01
C ALA A 983 34.73 38.99 -2.58
N LEU A 984 34.15 37.94 -1.98
CA LEU A 984 34.38 37.53 -0.59
C LEU A 984 34.98 36.13 -0.45
N GLN A 985 35.36 35.48 -1.55
CA GLN A 985 35.81 34.08 -1.58
C GLN A 985 36.96 33.77 -0.59
N ASP A 986 37.81 34.77 -0.31
CA ASP A 986 38.97 34.62 0.56
C ASP A 986 38.71 35.11 2.00
N GLU A 987 37.52 35.64 2.28
CA GLU A 987 37.17 36.27 3.56
C GLU A 987 36.17 35.46 4.40
N VAL A 988 35.30 34.68 3.74
CA VAL A 988 34.27 33.86 4.40
C VAL A 988 34.32 32.42 3.90
N GLU A 989 33.68 31.53 4.64
CA GLU A 989 33.39 30.16 4.19
C GLU A 989 31.99 30.14 3.56
N TRP A 990 31.92 29.83 2.26
CA TRP A 990 30.65 29.71 1.55
C TRP A 990 30.04 28.33 1.74
N VAL A 991 28.77 28.27 2.15
CA VAL A 991 28.04 27.02 2.40
C VAL A 991 26.73 27.02 1.61
N PHE A 992 26.50 26.00 0.79
CA PHE A 992 25.31 25.90 -0.06
C PHE A 992 24.58 24.57 0.17
N MET A 993 23.25 24.60 0.20
CA MET A 993 22.44 23.39 0.22
C MET A 993 21.40 23.38 -0.91
N GLY A 994 21.35 22.26 -1.65
CA GLY A 994 20.40 21.95 -2.72
C GLY A 994 20.74 22.50 -4.11
N MET A 995 21.32 23.71 -4.19
CA MET A 995 21.90 24.28 -5.42
C MET A 995 23.09 25.18 -5.11
N LYS A 996 24.03 25.31 -6.05
CA LYS A 996 25.12 26.31 -6.00
C LYS A 996 25.35 26.95 -7.37
N PRO A 997 25.89 28.18 -7.46
CA PRO A 997 26.29 28.78 -8.73
C PRO A 997 27.44 28.01 -9.39
N GLU A 998 27.46 27.96 -10.72
CA GLU A 998 28.54 27.31 -11.47
C GLU A 998 29.90 28.00 -11.26
N GLY A 999 30.96 27.20 -11.14
CA GLY A 999 32.35 27.66 -11.02
C GLY A 999 32.70 28.31 -9.68
N VAL A 1000 31.90 28.07 -8.63
CA VAL A 1000 32.14 28.58 -7.27
C VAL A 1000 32.75 27.50 -6.39
N ARG A 1001 33.80 27.87 -5.64
CA ARG A 1001 34.36 27.05 -4.56
C ARG A 1001 33.58 27.32 -3.27
N CYS A 1002 32.91 26.30 -2.75
CA CYS A 1002 32.12 26.36 -1.52
C CYS A 1002 32.01 24.96 -0.89
N GLU A 1003 31.63 24.92 0.38
CA GLU A 1003 31.03 23.72 0.98
C GLU A 1003 29.62 23.55 0.38
N PHE A 1004 29.30 22.37 -0.14
CA PHE A 1004 28.01 22.07 -0.75
C PHE A 1004 27.34 20.93 0.00
N HIS A 1005 26.01 20.90 -0.01
CA HIS A 1005 25.21 19.84 0.59
C HIS A 1005 24.04 19.55 -0.35
N THR A 1006 23.81 18.29 -0.70
CA THR A 1006 22.65 17.90 -1.50
C THR A 1006 21.34 18.01 -0.71
N GLY A 1007 20.22 17.97 -1.43
CA GLY A 1007 18.91 17.85 -0.79
C GLY A 1007 18.79 16.52 -0.05
N VAL A 1008 18.07 16.52 1.07
CA VAL A 1008 17.81 15.31 1.87
C VAL A 1008 16.31 15.01 1.88
N PRO A 1009 15.89 13.77 2.18
CA PRO A 1009 14.49 13.46 2.49
C PRO A 1009 13.94 14.45 3.52
N PHE A 1010 12.69 14.87 3.35
CA PHE A 1010 12.19 16.02 4.09
C PHE A 1010 12.15 15.78 5.61
N ASP A 1011 11.94 14.55 6.07
CA ASP A 1011 11.95 14.25 7.51
C ASP A 1011 13.32 14.52 8.16
N LEU A 1012 14.40 14.56 7.38
CA LEU A 1012 15.76 14.90 7.83
C LEU A 1012 16.13 16.37 7.53
N TYR A 1013 15.35 17.05 6.70
CA TYR A 1013 15.68 18.39 6.20
C TYR A 1013 15.80 19.46 7.30
N PRO A 1014 14.90 19.55 8.30
CA PRO A 1014 15.03 20.53 9.38
C PRO A 1014 16.36 20.40 10.13
N GLU A 1015 16.71 19.18 10.56
CA GLU A 1015 17.97 18.91 11.28
C GLU A 1015 19.20 19.17 10.40
N LYS A 1016 19.15 18.76 9.12
CA LYS A 1016 20.23 18.99 8.17
C LYS A 1016 20.45 20.49 7.93
N LEU A 1017 19.38 21.26 7.80
CA LEU A 1017 19.48 22.72 7.64
C LEU A 1017 20.13 23.36 8.87
N ALA A 1018 19.73 22.95 10.07
CA ALA A 1018 20.34 23.42 11.32
C ALA A 1018 21.83 23.06 11.41
N SER A 1019 22.21 21.86 10.95
CA SER A 1019 23.58 21.36 10.99
C SER A 1019 24.55 22.06 10.04
N LEU A 1020 24.06 22.87 9.09
CA LEU A 1020 24.94 23.69 8.24
C LEU A 1020 25.74 24.71 9.06
N ASN A 1021 25.27 25.02 10.27
CA ASN A 1021 25.92 25.91 11.24
C ASN A 1021 26.30 27.25 10.61
N LEU A 1022 25.35 27.86 9.90
CA LEU A 1022 25.55 29.14 9.24
C LEU A 1022 25.62 30.26 10.29
N ASP A 1023 26.61 31.14 10.16
CA ASP A 1023 26.69 32.36 10.95
C ASP A 1023 25.85 33.50 10.35
N LEU A 1024 25.61 33.44 9.03
CA LEU A 1024 24.81 34.39 8.28
C LEU A 1024 24.21 33.73 7.03
N ALA A 1025 22.92 33.91 6.80
CA ALA A 1025 22.26 33.40 5.59
C ALA A 1025 21.90 34.52 4.62
N LEU A 1026 22.07 34.24 3.31
CA LEU A 1026 21.61 35.10 2.23
C LEU A 1026 20.36 34.48 1.59
N VAL A 1027 19.30 35.27 1.44
CA VAL A 1027 18.03 34.83 0.84
C VAL A 1027 17.65 35.77 -0.31
N PRO A 1028 18.25 35.58 -1.50
CA PRO A 1028 17.96 36.38 -2.68
C PRO A 1028 16.65 35.93 -3.36
N LEU A 1029 15.93 36.87 -3.95
CA LEU A 1029 14.84 36.63 -4.89
C LEU A 1029 14.93 37.62 -6.05
N GLU A 1030 14.82 37.15 -7.29
CA GLU A 1030 14.64 38.01 -8.45
C GLU A 1030 13.33 38.82 -8.33
N ILE A 1031 13.33 40.09 -8.75
CA ILE A 1031 12.10 40.90 -8.75
C ILE A 1031 11.28 40.57 -10.00
N ASN A 1032 10.31 39.68 -9.85
CA ASN A 1032 9.34 39.32 -10.87
C ASN A 1032 7.99 38.99 -10.21
N HIS A 1033 6.90 38.91 -11.00
CA HIS A 1033 5.56 38.72 -10.44
C HIS A 1033 5.41 37.38 -9.69
N PHE A 1034 6.07 36.32 -10.16
CA PHE A 1034 6.12 35.02 -9.49
C PHE A 1034 6.69 35.11 -8.07
N ASN A 1035 7.84 35.77 -7.92
CA ASN A 1035 8.52 35.94 -6.64
C ASN A 1035 7.82 36.95 -5.71
N VAL A 1036 7.03 37.89 -6.25
CA VAL A 1036 6.15 38.75 -5.43
C VAL A 1036 5.03 37.94 -4.78
N CYS A 1037 4.60 36.84 -5.40
CA CYS A 1037 3.54 35.98 -4.86
C CYS A 1037 4.06 34.86 -3.95
N LYS A 1038 5.38 34.63 -3.89
CA LYS A 1038 5.99 33.56 -3.07
C LYS A 1038 5.72 33.76 -1.59
N SER A 1039 5.88 32.71 -0.79
CA SER A 1039 5.81 32.80 0.67
C SER A 1039 7.13 33.22 1.33
N ASN A 1040 7.06 33.53 2.63
CA ASN A 1040 8.22 33.83 3.48
C ASN A 1040 8.91 32.58 4.05
N LEU A 1041 8.58 31.38 3.57
CA LEU A 1041 8.98 30.10 4.17
C LEU A 1041 10.48 30.00 4.47
N ARG A 1042 11.33 30.46 3.55
CA ARG A 1042 12.79 30.41 3.72
C ARG A 1042 13.29 31.23 4.92
N LEU A 1043 12.62 32.34 5.25
CA LEU A 1043 12.92 33.12 6.45
C LEU A 1043 12.52 32.37 7.72
N LEU A 1044 11.42 31.61 7.68
CA LEU A 1044 10.93 30.83 8.80
C LEU A 1044 11.88 29.68 9.12
N GLU A 1045 12.22 28.87 8.11
CA GLU A 1045 13.09 27.69 8.24
C GLU A 1045 14.46 28.06 8.83
N ILE A 1046 15.12 29.05 8.22
CA ILE A 1046 16.44 29.52 8.65
C ILE A 1046 16.35 30.27 9.99
N GLY A 1047 15.29 31.06 10.18
CA GLY A 1047 15.05 31.81 11.40
C GLY A 1047 14.79 30.91 12.62
N ALA A 1048 14.10 29.78 12.45
CA ALA A 1048 13.90 28.79 13.51
C ALA A 1048 15.22 28.21 14.02
N CYS A 1049 16.23 28.09 13.13
CA CYS A 1049 17.59 27.69 13.50
C CYS A 1049 18.39 28.78 14.22
N GLY A 1050 17.85 30.01 14.36
CA GLY A 1050 18.56 31.13 15.01
C GLY A 1050 19.69 31.74 14.20
N VAL A 1051 19.62 31.57 12.87
CA VAL A 1051 20.58 32.14 11.91
C VAL A 1051 20.08 33.50 11.44
N PRO A 1052 20.87 34.58 11.55
CA PRO A 1052 20.50 35.90 11.04
C PRO A 1052 20.48 35.92 9.50
N ILE A 1053 19.58 36.74 8.93
CA ILE A 1053 19.29 36.72 7.49
C ILE A 1053 19.45 38.10 6.85
N ILE A 1054 20.12 38.14 5.70
CA ILE A 1054 20.01 39.23 4.72
C ILE A 1054 19.15 38.74 3.56
N ALA A 1055 18.06 39.45 3.26
CA ALA A 1055 17.10 39.06 2.23
C ALA A 1055 16.81 40.19 1.26
N THR A 1056 16.30 39.82 0.08
CA THR A 1056 15.83 40.81 -0.90
C THR A 1056 14.67 41.62 -0.34
N ARG A 1057 14.65 42.92 -0.56
CA ARG A 1057 13.48 43.78 -0.31
C ARG A 1057 12.41 43.49 -1.38
N ILE A 1058 11.54 42.56 -1.07
CA ILE A 1058 10.39 42.14 -1.89
C ILE A 1058 9.20 41.85 -0.95
N GLU A 1059 7.97 41.92 -1.48
CA GLU A 1059 6.71 41.78 -0.72
C GLU A 1059 6.75 40.66 0.34
N PRO A 1060 7.08 39.38 0.02
CA PRO A 1060 6.90 38.32 1.00
C PRO A 1060 7.88 38.36 2.15
N TYR A 1061 8.99 39.07 2.00
CA TYR A 1061 9.97 39.25 3.07
C TYR A 1061 9.69 40.48 3.94
N GLN A 1062 8.64 41.26 3.63
CA GLN A 1062 8.15 42.37 4.43
C GLN A 1062 7.04 41.94 5.41
N CYS A 1063 7.24 40.80 6.08
CA CYS A 1063 6.27 40.14 6.95
C CYS A 1063 6.46 40.41 8.45
N GLY A 1064 7.20 41.47 8.82
CA GLY A 1064 7.43 41.87 10.22
C GLY A 1064 8.51 41.07 10.96
N LEU A 1065 9.16 40.09 10.31
CA LEU A 1065 10.32 39.39 10.87
C LEU A 1065 11.55 40.31 10.93
N PRO A 1066 12.39 40.25 11.98
CA PRO A 1066 13.56 41.11 12.14
C PRO A 1066 14.73 40.62 11.27
N VAL A 1067 14.64 40.86 9.95
CA VAL A 1067 15.68 40.52 8.95
C VAL A 1067 16.25 41.77 8.29
N THR A 1068 17.45 41.67 7.72
CA THR A 1068 18.10 42.77 7.00
C THR A 1068 17.64 42.77 5.53
N LEU A 1069 16.80 43.73 5.14
CA LEU A 1069 16.25 43.83 3.77
C LEU A 1069 17.05 44.79 2.87
N VAL A 1070 17.51 44.29 1.73
CA VAL A 1070 18.32 45.06 0.75
C VAL A 1070 17.75 45.01 -0.66
N ASP A 1071 17.98 46.06 -1.44
CA ASP A 1071 17.68 46.03 -2.88
C ASP A 1071 18.67 45.10 -3.59
N ASN A 1072 18.28 44.53 -4.74
CA ASN A 1072 19.13 43.69 -5.60
C ASN A 1072 20.21 44.48 -6.34
N ARG A 1073 21.06 45.18 -5.58
CA ARG A 1073 22.22 45.94 -6.04
C ARG A 1073 23.44 45.43 -5.28
N PHE A 1074 24.52 45.12 -6.00
CA PHE A 1074 25.77 44.63 -5.41
C PHE A 1074 26.23 45.43 -4.19
N LYS A 1075 26.22 46.77 -4.28
CA LYS A 1075 26.63 47.67 -3.19
C LYS A 1075 25.76 47.52 -1.93
N ALA A 1076 24.45 47.31 -2.08
CA ALA A 1076 23.53 47.19 -0.96
C ALA A 1076 23.75 45.87 -0.21
N TRP A 1077 23.83 44.76 -0.96
CA TRP A 1077 24.17 43.44 -0.41
C TRP A 1077 25.55 43.45 0.26
N MET A 1078 26.58 43.98 -0.41
CA MET A 1078 27.93 44.06 0.16
C MET A 1078 27.96 44.88 1.44
N SER A 1079 27.28 46.03 1.49
CA SER A 1079 27.21 46.86 2.69
C SER A 1079 26.54 46.13 3.86
N ALA A 1080 25.46 45.37 3.60
CA ALA A 1080 24.78 44.60 4.63
C ALA A 1080 25.65 43.44 5.14
N ILE A 1081 26.32 42.71 4.24
CA ILE A 1081 27.25 41.64 4.63
C ILE A 1081 28.38 42.22 5.49
N ARG A 1082 29.00 43.33 5.06
CA ARG A 1082 30.07 43.99 5.84
C ARG A 1082 29.62 44.48 7.20
N MET A 1083 28.38 45.00 7.31
CA MET A 1083 27.79 45.38 8.59
C MET A 1083 27.69 44.18 9.54
N HIS A 1084 27.21 43.04 9.06
CA HIS A 1084 27.09 41.83 9.87
C HIS A 1084 28.47 41.27 10.28
N LEU A 1085 29.43 41.23 9.34
CA LEU A 1085 30.79 40.73 9.61
C LEU A 1085 31.58 41.63 10.56
N ALA A 1086 31.24 42.92 10.66
CA ALA A 1086 31.93 43.86 11.55
C ALA A 1086 31.61 43.63 13.04
N ASP A 1087 30.43 43.09 13.36
CA ASP A 1087 30.01 42.76 14.73
C ASP A 1087 29.22 41.45 14.76
N MET A 1088 29.96 40.37 14.97
CA MET A 1088 29.40 39.01 15.05
C MET A 1088 28.64 38.74 16.36
N GLU A 1089 28.74 39.60 17.39
CA GLU A 1089 27.93 39.45 18.60
C GLU A 1089 26.54 40.06 18.38
N MET A 1090 26.48 41.24 17.77
CA MET A 1090 25.21 41.86 17.39
C MET A 1090 24.48 41.02 16.33
N THR A 1091 25.20 40.49 15.34
CA THR A 1091 24.64 39.57 14.33
C THR A 1091 24.02 38.33 14.98
N ALA A 1092 24.67 37.76 15.99
CA ALA A 1092 24.13 36.67 16.80
C ALA A 1092 22.81 37.05 17.50
N LYS A 1093 22.76 38.22 18.16
CA LYS A 1093 21.53 38.72 18.82
C LYS A 1093 20.38 38.93 17.83
N MET A 1094 20.68 39.35 16.60
CA MET A 1094 19.68 39.44 15.53
C MET A 1094 19.11 38.07 15.15
N GLY A 1095 19.96 37.03 15.09
CA GLY A 1095 19.50 35.64 14.90
C GLY A 1095 18.61 35.15 16.04
N ASP A 1096 18.94 35.48 17.28
CA ASP A 1096 18.13 35.13 18.46
C ASP A 1096 16.76 35.83 18.45
N ALA A 1097 16.74 37.11 18.07
CA ALA A 1097 15.49 37.88 17.93
C ALA A 1097 14.61 37.34 16.80
N LEU A 1098 15.21 36.94 15.67
CA LEU A 1098 14.49 36.30 14.57
C LEU A 1098 13.87 34.98 15.00
N ARG A 1099 14.63 34.12 15.69
CA ARG A 1099 14.12 32.86 16.23
C ARG A 1099 12.97 33.09 17.20
N ALA A 1100 13.10 34.02 18.12
CA ALA A 1100 12.03 34.36 19.05
C ALA A 1100 10.74 34.78 18.32
N ALA A 1101 10.85 35.63 17.29
CA ALA A 1101 9.71 36.06 16.49
C ALA A 1101 9.06 34.90 15.72
N VAL A 1102 9.84 34.01 15.10
CA VAL A 1102 9.33 32.82 14.40
C VAL A 1102 8.59 31.90 15.37
N HIS A 1103 9.19 31.60 16.52
CA HIS A 1103 8.56 30.74 17.53
C HIS A 1103 7.27 31.36 18.08
N GLN A 1104 7.24 32.67 18.28
CA GLN A 1104 6.08 33.34 18.85
C GLN A 1104 4.89 33.39 17.89
N HIS A 1105 5.13 33.67 16.60
CA HIS A 1105 4.06 34.05 15.67
C HIS A 1105 3.89 33.13 14.45
N TRP A 1106 4.85 32.25 14.15
CA TRP A 1106 4.90 31.51 12.88
C TRP A 1106 4.90 29.99 13.06
N MET A 1107 4.52 29.49 14.22
CA MET A 1107 4.37 28.06 14.52
C MET A 1107 2.92 27.60 14.33
N LEU A 1108 2.71 26.31 14.03
CA LEU A 1108 1.39 25.66 13.95
C LEU A 1108 0.76 25.48 15.34
N ARG A 1109 0.39 26.60 15.98
CA ARG A 1109 -0.32 26.66 17.27
C ARG A 1109 -1.12 27.96 17.37
N ALA A 1110 -2.08 27.99 18.29
CA ALA A 1110 -2.87 29.19 18.59
C ALA A 1110 -3.40 29.86 17.32
N GLU A 1111 -3.20 31.17 17.14
CA GLU A 1111 -3.65 31.94 15.97
C GLU A 1111 -3.18 31.34 14.64
N GLY A 1112 -1.96 30.81 14.59
CA GLY A 1112 -1.43 30.16 13.40
C GLY A 1112 -2.24 28.92 13.02
N LEU A 1113 -2.63 28.10 13.99
CA LEU A 1113 -3.47 26.92 13.74
C LEU A 1113 -4.92 27.30 13.39
N GLU A 1114 -5.46 28.32 14.06
CA GLU A 1114 -6.81 28.83 13.78
C GLU A 1114 -6.94 29.37 12.35
N GLU A 1115 -5.93 30.04 11.81
CA GLU A 1115 -5.93 30.50 10.41
C GLU A 1115 -6.11 29.32 9.43
N TRP A 1116 -5.37 28.23 9.65
CA TRP A 1116 -5.50 26.99 8.87
C TRP A 1116 -6.86 26.33 9.05
N ARG A 1117 -7.37 26.27 10.29
CA ARG A 1117 -8.71 25.75 10.58
C ARG A 1117 -9.77 26.53 9.81
N HIS A 1118 -9.69 27.86 9.78
CA HIS A 1118 -10.66 28.69 9.05
C HIS A 1118 -10.53 28.53 7.54
N ALA A 1119 -9.31 28.45 7.00
CA ALA A 1119 -9.12 28.26 5.57
C ALA A 1119 -9.74 26.94 5.09
N TRP A 1120 -9.58 25.85 5.84
CA TRP A 1120 -10.04 24.53 5.42
C TRP A 1120 -11.46 24.17 5.87
N LEU A 1121 -11.82 24.46 7.12
CA LEU A 1121 -13.00 23.89 7.77
C LEU A 1121 -14.10 24.90 8.09
N ALA A 1122 -13.84 26.21 8.07
CA ALA A 1122 -14.90 27.18 8.37
C ALA A 1122 -15.98 27.20 7.28
N GLU A 1123 -17.24 27.24 7.71
CA GLU A 1123 -18.43 27.25 6.85
C GLU A 1123 -18.43 28.41 5.85
#